data_AF-A0A855X2E1-F1
#
_entry.id   AF-A0A855X2E1-F1
#
_cell.length_a   1.000
_cell.length_b   1.000
_cell.length_c   1.000
_cell.angle_alpha   90.00
_cell.angle_beta   90.00
_cell.angle_gamma   90.00
#
_symmetry.space_group_name_H-M   'P 1'
#
loop_
_entity.id
_entity.type
_entity.pdbx_description
1 polymer ?
#
loop_
_entity_poly.entity_id
_entity_poly.type
_entity_poly.pdbx_seq_one_letter_code
_entity_poly.pdbx_strand_id
1 'polypeptide(L)'
;MRYASMSRLIGALVLLMALRSMGQTPCCQGTTGDVNMKGVVDLSDLSCLVSFLTGGGYVLPCPEEANINGSGPVDLGDLSALVSHLTGRSYILPNCPAEPSGDQYTIERTLADGCQLNTMSFDALAFLTGDLGGQSFLPPGKVADYSGFQYLRDNDPTQMGHNTDFVTIVAFNMLHILNTDQINQLVARAQLQIDSINAYAYTRFPLIKAFRRQLEGDIPPGTTGLLKDSVMAYSARLYHLDGDISYDRAMLMGSIVRSLTSAQRAAIDTLKTLGGVGNWNRTLSDPLQALHLSPEISVAVMTYASEMYSWYAGSVEADTYFCPERQGTYFGSFYLKDWPAMGNPDYTINEQLTATAGESFLAILTPSQKNMITSLVDSQKTALYTLVERRRDISTQLRRFQTESSIDSAAVMSLSEEYGRLDGDICYRYATTFAQVYSLLTADQKGRLTALTDSLGYVPAVGAFLYSAPIAMPTIPNTDFLFGNQTATVGLKLTSPEVIDGGTLPVEFTCDGSASTLPVAWSGAPAGTQSFSLIMHHEASPTDIHWYWVVYDIPPETDSIPKNGTGPWTLGNNSVNGLTEYAPPCSQGPGPKTYVYTLYALSAAPNVTADPSLVNRDSLLAAMNGLILDSATLSVTYSR
;
A
#
# COMPACT_ATOMS: atom_id res chain seq x y z
N MET A 1 -43.29 -17.89 -31.95
CA MET A 1 -43.48 -19.08 -32.81
C MET A 1 -42.73 -20.25 -32.20
N ARG A 2 -43.27 -21.46 -32.36
CA ARG A 2 -43.05 -22.69 -31.55
C ARG A 2 -41.80 -23.52 -31.92
N TYR A 3 -41.50 -24.46 -31.01
CA TYR A 3 -40.64 -25.67 -31.04
C TYR A 3 -39.17 -25.44 -30.64
N ALA A 4 -38.62 -25.90 -29.50
CA ALA A 4 -38.82 -27.07 -28.62
C ALA A 4 -38.34 -28.44 -29.18
N SER A 5 -37.33 -28.98 -28.48
CA SER A 5 -36.90 -30.37 -28.27
C SER A 5 -36.09 -31.08 -29.37
N MET A 6 -34.91 -31.64 -29.03
CA MET A 6 -34.80 -32.99 -28.47
C MET A 6 -33.40 -33.37 -27.95
N SER A 7 -33.41 -33.99 -26.77
CA SER A 7 -32.61 -35.14 -26.32
C SER A 7 -31.25 -34.97 -25.60
N ARG A 8 -31.39 -35.07 -24.27
CA ARG A 8 -30.48 -35.64 -23.27
C ARG A 8 -29.78 -36.93 -23.72
N LEU A 9 -28.49 -37.05 -23.37
CA LEU A 9 -27.84 -38.11 -22.58
C LEU A 9 -26.39 -38.31 -23.07
N ILE A 10 -25.43 -37.86 -22.26
CA ILE A 10 -24.15 -38.50 -21.87
C ILE A 10 -23.44 -37.43 -21.03
N GLY A 11 -23.17 -37.71 -19.75
CA GLY A 11 -22.40 -36.81 -18.89
C GLY A 11 -22.86 -36.67 -17.44
N ALA A 12 -23.78 -37.49 -16.95
CA ALA A 12 -23.88 -37.75 -15.52
C ALA A 12 -22.68 -38.62 -15.09
N LEU A 13 -21.49 -38.02 -14.93
CA LEU A 13 -20.38 -38.62 -14.16
C LEU A 13 -19.18 -37.67 -13.91
N VAL A 14 -19.35 -36.40 -13.52
CA VAL A 14 -18.31 -35.67 -12.74
C VAL A 14 -18.99 -34.70 -11.76
N LEU A 15 -19.81 -35.27 -10.87
CA LEU A 15 -20.27 -34.64 -9.64
C LEU A 15 -19.69 -35.46 -8.48
N LEU A 16 -18.36 -35.50 -8.36
CA LEU A 16 -17.61 -36.07 -7.22
C LEU A 16 -16.12 -35.89 -7.48
N MET A 17 -15.64 -34.67 -7.28
CA MET A 17 -14.31 -34.34 -6.74
C MET A 17 -14.26 -32.81 -6.65
N ALA A 18 -15.12 -32.27 -5.79
CA ALA A 18 -14.60 -31.28 -4.87
C ALA A 18 -13.42 -31.96 -4.19
N LEU A 19 -12.21 -31.49 -4.45
CA LEU A 19 -11.12 -31.69 -3.50
C LEU A 19 -11.59 -31.00 -2.22
N ARG A 20 -12.34 -31.76 -1.41
CA ARG A 20 -12.18 -31.72 0.03
C ARG A 20 -10.67 -31.75 0.22
N SER A 21 -10.09 -30.63 0.62
CA SER A 21 -8.92 -30.70 1.46
C SER A 21 -9.30 -31.67 2.57
N MET A 22 -8.67 -32.83 2.57
CA MET A 22 -8.67 -33.66 3.76
C MET A 22 -7.98 -32.82 4.84
N GLY A 23 -8.77 -32.32 5.80
CA GLY A 23 -8.27 -31.99 7.13
C GLY A 23 -8.16 -30.52 7.52
N GLN A 24 -9.12 -29.66 7.20
CA GLN A 24 -9.41 -28.55 8.12
C GLN A 24 -10.89 -28.58 8.48
N THR A 25 -11.14 -29.13 9.67
CA THR A 25 -12.40 -28.92 10.38
C THR A 25 -12.53 -27.40 10.61
N PRO A 26 -13.73 -26.80 10.41
CA PRO A 26 -14.05 -25.46 10.90
C PRO A 26 -13.42 -25.19 12.27
N CYS A 27 -12.84 -24.01 12.43
CA CYS A 27 -12.14 -23.61 13.66
C CYS A 27 -13.08 -23.80 14.88
N CYS A 28 -14.35 -23.42 14.71
CA CYS A 28 -15.40 -23.58 15.71
C CYS A 28 -16.51 -24.52 15.24
N GLN A 29 -16.90 -25.50 16.07
CA GLN A 29 -18.05 -26.37 15.78
C GLN A 29 -19.00 -26.54 16.96
N GLY A 30 -20.27 -26.18 16.74
CA GLY A 30 -21.32 -26.28 17.77
C GLY A 30 -21.32 -25.03 18.66
N THR A 31 -20.63 -25.08 19.78
CA THR A 31 -20.54 -24.00 20.77
C THR A 31 -19.09 -23.66 21.08
N THR A 32 -18.79 -22.39 21.31
CA THR A 32 -17.47 -21.93 21.76
C THR A 32 -17.09 -22.59 23.09
N GLY A 33 -15.79 -22.66 23.42
CA GLY A 33 -15.30 -23.12 24.73
C GLY A 33 -14.49 -24.40 24.70
N ASP A 34 -14.45 -25.13 23.58
CA ASP A 34 -13.55 -26.29 23.36
C ASP A 34 -12.16 -25.79 22.96
N VAL A 35 -11.54 -25.02 23.85
CA VAL A 35 -10.27 -24.30 23.65
C VAL A 35 -9.15 -25.22 23.14
N ASN A 36 -9.18 -26.50 23.50
CA ASN A 36 -8.17 -27.48 23.10
C ASN A 36 -8.57 -28.38 21.93
N MET A 37 -9.76 -28.20 21.36
CA MET A 37 -10.28 -28.90 20.18
C MET A 37 -10.41 -30.42 20.35
N LYS A 38 -10.76 -30.91 21.56
CA LYS A 38 -10.95 -32.34 21.83
C LYS A 38 -12.42 -32.78 21.80
N GLY A 39 -13.33 -31.87 21.48
CA GLY A 39 -14.74 -32.12 21.24
C GLY A 39 -15.61 -32.10 22.50
N VAL A 40 -15.07 -31.68 23.65
CA VAL A 40 -15.81 -31.57 24.92
C VAL A 40 -15.28 -30.40 25.72
N VAL A 41 -16.16 -29.47 26.10
CA VAL A 41 -15.80 -28.37 27.00
C VAL A 41 -15.67 -28.88 28.44
N ASP A 42 -14.45 -28.90 28.95
CA ASP A 42 -14.13 -29.36 30.30
C ASP A 42 -12.99 -28.57 30.98
N LEU A 43 -12.49 -29.06 32.12
CA LEU A 43 -11.42 -28.40 32.88
C LEU A 43 -10.07 -28.34 32.14
N SER A 44 -9.87 -29.17 31.12
CA SER A 44 -8.67 -29.13 30.28
C SER A 44 -8.68 -27.94 29.33
N ASP A 45 -9.84 -27.49 28.85
CA ASP A 45 -10.01 -26.23 28.11
C ASP A 45 -9.69 -25.03 28.98
N LEU A 46 -10.19 -25.04 30.22
CA LEU A 46 -9.88 -24.01 31.20
C LEU A 46 -8.36 -23.90 31.45
N SER A 47 -7.69 -25.05 31.56
CA SER A 47 -6.23 -25.09 31.76
C SER A 47 -5.47 -24.52 30.57
N CYS A 48 -5.94 -24.79 29.35
CA CYS A 48 -5.38 -24.28 28.11
C CYS A 48 -5.57 -22.75 27.98
N LEU A 49 -6.78 -22.26 28.28
CA LEU A 49 -7.10 -20.84 28.25
C LEU A 49 -6.30 -20.04 29.29
N VAL A 50 -6.17 -20.56 30.51
CA VAL A 50 -5.32 -19.95 31.55
C VAL A 50 -3.86 -19.92 31.11
N SER A 51 -3.35 -21.01 30.54
CA SER A 51 -1.97 -21.05 30.04
C SER A 51 -1.73 -20.03 28.93
N PHE A 52 -2.67 -19.87 28.00
CA PHE A 52 -2.60 -18.83 26.97
C PHE A 52 -2.58 -17.41 27.58
N LEU A 53 -3.56 -17.08 28.42
CA LEU A 53 -3.73 -15.74 29.01
C LEU A 53 -2.60 -15.33 29.95
N THR A 54 -1.89 -16.30 30.52
CA THR A 54 -0.77 -16.06 31.45
C THR A 54 0.61 -16.18 30.78
N GLY A 55 0.67 -16.42 29.46
CA GLY A 55 1.93 -16.59 28.74
C GLY A 55 2.65 -17.91 29.04
N GLY A 56 1.93 -18.93 29.51
CA GLY A 56 2.41 -20.28 29.81
C GLY A 56 2.77 -21.15 28.60
N GLY A 57 2.84 -20.55 27.40
CA GLY A 57 3.30 -21.20 26.17
C GLY A 57 2.25 -22.02 25.43
N TYR A 58 0.99 -22.00 25.87
CA TYR A 58 -0.11 -22.60 25.10
C TYR A 58 -0.49 -21.68 23.93
N VAL A 59 -0.46 -22.22 22.71
CA VAL A 59 -0.90 -21.53 21.49
C VAL A 59 -2.30 -22.02 21.17
N LEU A 60 -3.26 -21.10 21.06
CA LEU A 60 -4.65 -21.43 20.74
C LEU A 60 -4.72 -22.06 19.35
N PRO A 61 -5.18 -23.32 19.23
CA PRO A 61 -5.41 -23.94 17.92
C PRO A 61 -6.51 -23.23 17.14
N CYS A 62 -7.49 -22.67 17.87
CA CYS A 62 -8.58 -21.88 17.34
C CYS A 62 -8.91 -20.71 18.30
N PRO A 63 -8.58 -19.45 17.95
CA PRO A 63 -8.93 -18.28 18.74
C PRO A 63 -10.44 -18.07 18.90
N GLU A 64 -11.23 -18.43 17.89
CA GLU A 64 -12.69 -18.32 17.88
C GLU A 64 -13.32 -19.22 18.95
N GLU A 65 -12.73 -20.37 19.25
CA GLU A 65 -13.17 -21.28 20.32
C GLU A 65 -12.89 -20.74 21.71
N ALA A 66 -11.82 -19.97 21.80
CA ALA A 66 -11.38 -19.34 23.03
C ALA A 66 -12.05 -17.98 23.28
N ASN A 67 -12.69 -17.38 22.28
CA ASN A 67 -13.50 -16.15 22.40
C ASN A 67 -14.95 -16.49 22.80
N ILE A 68 -15.10 -16.99 24.02
CA ILE A 68 -16.32 -17.60 24.57
C ILE A 68 -17.43 -16.58 24.81
N ASN A 69 -17.10 -15.30 25.01
CA ASN A 69 -18.08 -14.24 25.15
C ASN A 69 -18.36 -13.49 23.84
N GLY A 70 -17.58 -13.77 22.78
CA GLY A 70 -17.73 -13.18 21.45
C GLY A 70 -17.43 -11.68 21.40
N SER A 71 -16.70 -11.14 22.36
CA SER A 71 -16.42 -9.71 22.49
C SER A 71 -14.92 -9.45 22.57
N GLY A 72 -14.39 -8.70 21.59
CA GLY A 72 -12.97 -8.36 21.57
C GLY A 72 -12.06 -9.57 21.34
N PRO A 73 -10.76 -9.45 21.67
CA PRO A 73 -9.81 -10.57 21.62
C PRO A 73 -10.00 -11.52 22.82
N VAL A 74 -9.40 -12.71 22.73
CA VAL A 74 -9.42 -13.70 23.83
C VAL A 74 -8.80 -13.10 25.09
N ASP A 75 -9.60 -12.91 26.14
CA ASP A 75 -9.21 -12.20 27.35
C ASP A 75 -9.78 -12.82 28.65
N LEU A 76 -9.66 -12.09 29.77
CA LEU A 76 -10.15 -12.54 31.08
C LEU A 76 -11.69 -12.62 31.17
N GLY A 77 -12.40 -11.94 30.27
CA GLY A 77 -13.84 -12.07 30.10
C GLY A 77 -14.21 -13.46 29.59
N ASP A 78 -13.45 -14.02 28.65
CA ASP A 78 -13.67 -15.38 28.15
C ASP A 78 -13.37 -16.44 29.21
N LEU A 79 -12.30 -16.22 29.97
CA LEU A 79 -11.98 -17.06 31.12
C LEU A 79 -13.13 -17.07 32.13
N SER A 80 -13.69 -15.89 32.41
CA SER A 80 -14.82 -15.75 33.33
C SER A 80 -16.07 -16.48 32.82
N ALA A 81 -16.34 -16.40 31.51
CA ALA A 81 -17.43 -17.10 30.85
C ALA A 81 -17.27 -18.63 30.92
N LEU A 82 -16.07 -19.15 30.63
CA LEU A 82 -15.75 -20.57 30.70
C LEU A 82 -15.91 -21.13 32.11
N VAL A 83 -15.38 -20.41 33.11
CA VAL A 83 -15.50 -20.80 34.53
C VAL A 83 -16.97 -20.80 34.95
N SER A 84 -17.75 -19.80 34.54
CA SER A 84 -19.18 -19.73 34.86
C SER A 84 -19.95 -20.91 34.26
N HIS A 85 -19.60 -21.33 33.04
CA HIS A 85 -20.16 -22.51 32.39
C HIS A 85 -19.81 -23.80 33.15
N LEU A 86 -18.51 -24.06 33.37
CA LEU A 86 -18.02 -25.30 34.00
C LEU A 86 -18.45 -25.48 35.45
N THR A 87 -18.74 -24.37 36.16
CA THR A 87 -19.24 -24.39 37.54
C THR A 87 -20.76 -24.48 37.65
N GLY A 88 -21.48 -24.62 36.52
CA GLY A 88 -22.94 -24.72 36.48
C GLY A 88 -23.67 -23.41 36.82
N ARG A 89 -22.98 -22.27 36.77
CA ARG A 89 -23.53 -20.94 37.04
C ARG A 89 -24.01 -20.30 35.73
N SER A 90 -25.18 -20.71 35.26
CA SER A 90 -26.07 -20.04 34.28
C SER A 90 -25.49 -19.49 32.96
N TYR A 91 -24.21 -19.66 32.66
CA TYR A 91 -23.61 -19.25 31.38
C TYR A 91 -23.78 -20.38 30.36
N ILE A 92 -24.61 -20.11 29.36
CA ILE A 92 -24.82 -21.00 28.22
C ILE A 92 -23.80 -20.58 27.17
N LEU A 93 -22.93 -21.51 26.77
CA LEU A 93 -21.95 -21.23 25.73
C LEU A 93 -22.67 -20.83 24.45
N PRO A 94 -22.32 -19.69 23.83
CA PRO A 94 -22.90 -19.30 22.58
C PRO A 94 -22.55 -20.33 21.49
N ASN A 95 -23.42 -20.42 20.49
CA ASN A 95 -23.06 -21.13 19.28
C ASN A 95 -21.85 -20.46 18.65
N CYS A 96 -21.03 -21.28 18.00
CA CYS A 96 -19.99 -20.78 17.12
C CYS A 96 -20.53 -19.69 16.18
N PRO A 97 -19.77 -18.61 15.92
CA PRO A 97 -20.10 -17.71 14.83
C PRO A 97 -20.42 -18.54 13.59
N ALA A 98 -21.53 -18.22 12.91
CA ALA A 98 -21.82 -18.91 11.66
C ALA A 98 -20.60 -18.74 10.76
N GLU A 99 -20.05 -19.87 10.27
CA GLU A 99 -19.11 -19.84 9.14
C GLU A 99 -19.67 -18.83 8.13
N PRO A 100 -18.88 -17.83 7.70
CA PRO A 100 -19.32 -16.99 6.61
C PRO A 100 -19.77 -17.93 5.50
N SER A 101 -21.03 -17.79 5.08
CA SER A 101 -21.61 -18.61 4.01
C SER A 101 -20.58 -18.74 2.90
N GLY A 102 -20.40 -19.95 2.37
CA GLY A 102 -19.26 -20.36 1.52
C GLY A 102 -18.94 -19.51 0.27
N ASP A 103 -19.59 -18.37 0.09
CA ASP A 103 -19.50 -17.40 -0.98
C ASP A 103 -18.81 -16.06 -0.59
N GLN A 104 -18.39 -15.84 0.66
CA GLN A 104 -17.66 -14.60 1.02
C GLN A 104 -16.15 -14.70 0.70
N TYR A 105 -15.61 -13.65 0.09
CA TYR A 105 -14.19 -13.46 -0.16
C TYR A 105 -13.50 -12.95 1.11
N THR A 106 -12.65 -13.79 1.71
CA THR A 106 -11.86 -13.49 2.91
C THR A 106 -10.37 -13.44 2.60
N ILE A 107 -9.57 -12.89 3.51
CA ILE A 107 -8.12 -12.85 3.34
C ILE A 107 -7.53 -14.28 3.33
N GLU A 108 -8.04 -15.20 4.15
CA GLU A 108 -7.60 -16.60 4.19
C GLU A 108 -7.81 -17.28 2.84
N ARG A 109 -8.94 -17.02 2.18
CA ARG A 109 -9.20 -17.52 0.83
C ARG A 109 -8.25 -16.92 -0.18
N THR A 110 -7.96 -15.63 -0.10
CA THR A 110 -7.00 -15.01 -1.03
C THR A 110 -5.60 -15.58 -0.88
N LEU A 111 -5.22 -15.99 0.33
CA LEU A 111 -3.91 -16.60 0.65
C LEU A 111 -3.83 -18.09 0.33
N ALA A 112 -4.95 -18.75 0.04
CA ALA A 112 -4.97 -20.16 -0.29
C ALA A 112 -4.10 -20.45 -1.53
N ASP A 113 -3.34 -21.55 -1.47
CA ASP A 113 -2.36 -21.93 -2.49
C ASP A 113 -2.95 -21.96 -3.91
N GLY A 114 -4.20 -22.42 -4.06
CA GLY A 114 -4.90 -22.44 -5.35
C GLY A 114 -5.20 -21.04 -5.90
N CYS A 115 -5.63 -20.12 -5.04
CA CYS A 115 -5.90 -18.72 -5.42
C CYS A 115 -4.62 -17.99 -5.82
N GLN A 116 -3.55 -18.21 -5.05
CA GLN A 116 -2.23 -17.66 -5.34
C GLN A 116 -1.67 -18.23 -6.64
N LEU A 117 -1.78 -19.55 -6.87
CA LEU A 117 -1.33 -20.17 -8.11
C LEU A 117 -2.05 -19.61 -9.34
N ASN A 118 -3.37 -19.48 -9.27
CA ASN A 118 -4.18 -18.95 -10.37
C ASN A 118 -3.78 -17.52 -10.72
N THR A 119 -3.63 -16.68 -9.69
CA THR A 119 -3.17 -15.29 -9.83
C THR A 119 -1.80 -15.22 -10.50
N MET A 120 -0.80 -15.90 -9.94
CA MET A 120 0.56 -15.90 -10.48
C MET A 120 0.63 -16.42 -11.91
N SER A 121 -0.19 -17.43 -12.23
CA SER A 121 -0.26 -17.99 -13.58
C SER A 121 -0.88 -17.01 -14.57
N PHE A 122 -1.87 -16.22 -14.13
CA PHE A 122 -2.47 -15.16 -14.92
C PHE A 122 -1.51 -13.96 -15.10
N ASP A 123 -0.79 -13.57 -14.05
CA ASP A 123 0.28 -12.56 -14.12
C ASP A 123 1.40 -13.01 -15.07
N ALA A 124 1.81 -14.28 -15.01
CA ALA A 124 2.76 -14.84 -15.94
C ALA A 124 2.24 -14.76 -17.38
N LEU A 125 1.01 -15.20 -17.63
CA LEU A 125 0.41 -15.10 -18.97
C LEU A 125 0.49 -13.67 -19.52
N ALA A 126 0.00 -12.69 -18.74
CA ALA A 126 -0.01 -11.29 -19.15
C ALA A 126 1.40 -10.71 -19.33
N PHE A 127 2.35 -11.05 -18.47
CA PHE A 127 3.72 -10.56 -18.53
C PHE A 127 4.46 -11.07 -19.77
N LEU A 128 4.29 -12.38 -20.06
CA LEU A 128 5.02 -13.08 -21.11
C LEU A 128 4.53 -12.73 -22.52
N THR A 129 3.27 -12.33 -22.68
CA THR A 129 2.69 -11.98 -23.98
C THR A 129 2.43 -10.49 -24.15
N GLY A 130 2.36 -9.73 -23.06
CA GLY A 130 2.05 -8.31 -23.08
C GLY A 130 3.25 -7.41 -23.40
N ASP A 131 3.03 -6.10 -23.28
CA ASP A 131 4.03 -5.04 -23.51
C ASP A 131 4.24 -4.15 -22.26
N LEU A 132 5.19 -3.21 -22.32
CA LEU A 132 5.50 -2.28 -21.22
C LEU A 132 4.34 -1.32 -20.92
N GLY A 133 3.62 -0.87 -21.95
CA GLY A 133 2.47 0.01 -21.80
C GLY A 133 1.35 -0.67 -21.02
N GLY A 134 0.96 -1.89 -21.41
CA GLY A 134 -0.03 -2.69 -20.68
C GLY A 134 0.36 -2.95 -19.21
N GLN A 135 1.65 -3.13 -18.91
CA GLN A 135 2.13 -3.27 -17.53
C GLN A 135 1.97 -2.02 -16.66
N SER A 136 1.90 -0.84 -17.27
CA SER A 136 1.68 0.42 -16.53
C SER A 136 0.23 0.63 -16.09
N PHE A 137 -0.71 -0.08 -16.72
CA PHE A 137 -2.13 0.01 -16.38
C PHE A 137 -2.41 -0.47 -14.96
N LEU A 138 -3.13 0.35 -14.22
CA LEU A 138 -3.53 0.10 -12.84
C LEU A 138 -4.90 0.74 -12.59
N PRO A 139 -5.95 -0.04 -12.28
CA PRO A 139 -7.27 0.52 -12.00
C PRO A 139 -7.23 1.49 -10.82
N PRO A 140 -8.08 2.54 -10.82
CA PRO A 140 -8.26 3.40 -9.66
C PRO A 140 -8.62 2.59 -8.40
N GLY A 141 -8.13 3.01 -7.23
CA GLY A 141 -8.43 2.37 -5.94
C GLY A 141 -7.72 1.04 -5.68
N LYS A 142 -6.78 0.61 -6.52
CA LYS A 142 -5.95 -0.59 -6.28
C LYS A 142 -4.75 -0.35 -5.38
N VAL A 143 -4.44 0.91 -5.11
CA VAL A 143 -3.28 1.37 -4.36
C VAL A 143 -3.72 2.45 -3.38
N ALA A 144 -3.03 2.59 -2.24
CA ALA A 144 -3.47 3.34 -1.07
C ALA A 144 -4.82 2.89 -0.50
N ASP A 145 -5.31 1.68 -0.82
CA ASP A 145 -6.55 1.15 -0.25
C ASP A 145 -6.22 0.45 1.07
N TYR A 146 -6.39 1.16 2.19
CA TYR A 146 -6.44 0.63 3.55
C TYR A 146 -7.80 0.92 4.19
N SER A 147 -8.84 0.99 3.36
CA SER A 147 -10.19 1.48 3.70
C SER A 147 -11.27 0.41 3.56
N GLY A 148 -10.89 -0.79 3.13
CA GLY A 148 -11.79 -1.91 2.91
C GLY A 148 -12.67 -1.76 1.68
N PHE A 149 -12.36 -0.84 0.77
CA PHE A 149 -13.15 -0.64 -0.44
C PHE A 149 -13.10 -1.87 -1.34
N GLN A 150 -11.92 -2.48 -1.46
CA GLN A 150 -11.78 -3.75 -2.17
C GLN A 150 -12.63 -4.88 -1.56
N TYR A 151 -12.75 -4.94 -0.23
CA TYR A 151 -13.58 -5.92 0.46
C TYR A 151 -15.07 -5.70 0.18
N LEU A 152 -15.51 -4.44 0.30
CA LEU A 152 -16.89 -4.04 -0.02
C LEU A 152 -17.27 -4.44 -1.45
N ARG A 153 -16.35 -4.23 -2.39
CA ARG A 153 -16.55 -4.55 -3.81
C ARG A 153 -16.69 -6.04 -4.04
N ASP A 154 -15.73 -6.83 -3.59
CA ASP A 154 -15.73 -8.28 -3.90
C ASP A 154 -16.80 -9.04 -3.10
N ASN A 155 -17.22 -8.53 -1.94
CA ASN A 155 -18.28 -9.13 -1.12
C ASN A 155 -19.66 -8.47 -1.29
N ASP A 156 -19.87 -7.67 -2.34
CA ASP A 156 -21.17 -7.07 -2.59
C ASP A 156 -22.21 -8.16 -2.92
N PRO A 157 -23.27 -8.35 -2.09
CA PRO A 157 -24.23 -9.43 -2.26
C PRO A 157 -25.13 -9.26 -3.49
N THR A 158 -25.11 -8.08 -4.13
CA THR A 158 -25.83 -7.83 -5.38
C THR A 158 -24.98 -8.10 -6.63
N GLN A 159 -23.73 -8.55 -6.45
CA GLN A 159 -22.75 -8.77 -7.52
C GLN A 159 -22.43 -7.52 -8.35
N MET A 160 -22.74 -6.33 -7.81
CA MET A 160 -22.46 -5.06 -8.50
C MET A 160 -20.97 -4.69 -8.44
N GLY A 161 -20.18 -5.34 -7.59
CA GLY A 161 -18.75 -5.07 -7.44
C GLY A 161 -17.92 -5.15 -8.73
N HIS A 162 -18.38 -5.94 -9.70
CA HIS A 162 -17.72 -6.12 -11.00
C HIS A 162 -18.33 -5.27 -12.13
N ASN A 163 -19.29 -4.40 -11.81
CA ASN A 163 -19.86 -3.43 -12.72
C ASN A 163 -19.11 -2.10 -12.64
N THR A 164 -18.96 -1.41 -13.77
CA THR A 164 -18.21 -0.16 -13.88
C THR A 164 -18.82 1.01 -13.10
N ASP A 165 -20.13 0.98 -12.79
CA ASP A 165 -20.81 2.04 -12.05
C ASP A 165 -20.67 1.89 -10.53
N PHE A 166 -20.08 0.80 -10.03
CA PHE A 166 -19.99 0.50 -8.60
C PHE A 166 -19.42 1.68 -7.79
N VAL A 167 -18.26 2.18 -8.20
CA VAL A 167 -17.59 3.31 -7.53
C VAL A 167 -18.46 4.56 -7.58
N THR A 168 -19.07 4.85 -8.75
CA THR A 168 -19.94 6.01 -8.95
C THR A 168 -21.15 5.96 -8.02
N ILE A 169 -21.81 4.80 -7.92
CA ILE A 169 -22.97 4.61 -7.04
C ILE A 169 -22.58 4.85 -5.58
N VAL A 170 -21.47 4.25 -5.12
CA VAL A 170 -21.02 4.42 -3.73
C VAL A 170 -20.66 5.88 -3.45
N ALA A 171 -19.84 6.49 -4.32
CA ALA A 171 -19.39 7.86 -4.18
C ALA A 171 -20.54 8.86 -4.18
N PHE A 172 -21.50 8.74 -5.12
CA PHE A 172 -22.60 9.69 -5.22
C PHE A 172 -23.56 9.58 -4.04
N ASN A 173 -23.87 8.37 -3.56
CA ASN A 173 -24.68 8.22 -2.35
C ASN A 173 -24.00 8.86 -1.14
N MET A 174 -22.69 8.68 -0.99
CA MET A 174 -21.93 9.35 0.08
C MET A 174 -21.90 10.87 -0.07
N LEU A 175 -21.60 11.40 -1.25
CA LEU A 175 -21.53 12.84 -1.49
C LEU A 175 -22.88 13.54 -1.27
N HIS A 176 -24.02 12.87 -1.49
CA HIS A 176 -25.34 13.42 -1.17
C HIS A 176 -25.66 13.43 0.34
N ILE A 177 -24.98 12.60 1.13
CA ILE A 177 -25.10 12.61 2.59
C ILE A 177 -24.23 13.72 3.19
N LEU A 178 -23.08 14.00 2.59
CA LEU A 178 -22.15 15.04 3.06
C LEU A 178 -22.71 16.44 2.82
N ASN A 179 -22.34 17.36 3.71
CA ASN A 179 -22.63 18.78 3.51
C ASN A 179 -21.54 19.46 2.66
N THR A 180 -21.80 20.69 2.22
CA THR A 180 -20.88 21.45 1.36
C THR A 180 -19.49 21.64 1.96
N ASP A 181 -19.38 21.84 3.27
CA ASP A 181 -18.08 22.00 3.93
C ASP A 181 -17.26 20.71 3.88
N GLN A 182 -17.88 19.58 4.19
CA GLN A 182 -17.24 18.25 4.11
C GLN A 182 -16.81 17.92 2.68
N ILE A 183 -17.63 18.25 1.66
CA ILE A 183 -17.26 18.08 0.25
C ILE A 183 -16.07 18.97 -0.11
N ASN A 184 -16.06 20.23 0.33
CA ASN A 184 -14.93 21.14 0.10
C ASN A 184 -13.63 20.63 0.75
N GLN A 185 -13.70 19.97 1.92
CA GLN A 185 -12.54 19.33 2.54
C GLN A 185 -11.99 18.18 1.67
N LEU A 186 -12.87 17.36 1.05
CA LEU A 186 -12.45 16.33 0.09
C LEU A 186 -11.75 16.94 -1.13
N VAL A 187 -12.33 18.00 -1.70
CA VAL A 187 -11.78 18.71 -2.87
C VAL A 187 -10.41 19.32 -2.55
N ALA A 188 -10.28 20.00 -1.41
CA ALA A 188 -9.02 20.62 -1.00
C ALA A 188 -7.92 19.55 -0.83
N ARG A 189 -8.24 18.40 -0.24
CA ARG A 189 -7.28 17.30 -0.13
C ARG A 189 -6.91 16.70 -1.48
N ALA A 190 -7.88 16.54 -2.39
CA ALA A 190 -7.60 16.05 -3.74
C ALA A 190 -6.61 16.96 -4.47
N GLN A 191 -6.78 18.28 -4.34
CA GLN A 191 -5.87 19.28 -4.93
C GLN A 191 -4.46 19.20 -4.34
N LEU A 192 -4.34 18.95 -3.03
CA LEU A 192 -3.03 18.79 -2.37
C LEU A 192 -2.35 17.46 -2.71
N GLN A 193 -3.12 16.38 -2.89
CA GLN A 193 -2.57 15.03 -3.06
C GLN A 193 -2.33 14.65 -4.53
N ILE A 194 -2.90 15.37 -5.51
CA ILE A 194 -2.87 14.90 -6.89
C ILE A 194 -1.45 14.71 -7.42
N ASP A 195 -0.52 15.57 -7.03
CA ASP A 195 0.88 15.46 -7.43
C ASP A 195 1.55 14.22 -6.82
N SER A 196 1.28 13.91 -5.54
CA SER A 196 1.78 12.70 -4.88
C SER A 196 1.17 11.43 -5.47
N ILE A 197 -0.12 11.45 -5.79
CA ILE A 197 -0.84 10.36 -6.48
C ILE A 197 -0.20 10.10 -7.85
N ASN A 198 0.03 11.15 -8.64
CA ASN A 198 0.70 11.04 -9.93
C ASN A 198 2.15 10.58 -9.78
N ALA A 199 2.89 11.11 -8.81
CA ALA A 199 4.26 10.74 -8.52
C ALA A 199 4.37 9.25 -8.17
N TYR A 200 3.43 8.70 -7.40
CA TYR A 200 3.37 7.27 -7.11
C TYR A 200 3.27 6.46 -8.41
N ALA A 201 2.32 6.81 -9.29
CA ALA A 201 2.13 6.11 -10.56
C ALA A 201 3.37 6.22 -11.49
N TYR A 202 3.99 7.40 -11.61
CA TYR A 202 5.21 7.57 -12.40
C TYR A 202 6.41 6.80 -11.82
N THR A 203 6.52 6.73 -10.50
CA THR A 203 7.63 6.05 -9.81
C THR A 203 7.55 4.53 -9.97
N ARG A 204 6.46 3.96 -10.47
CA ARG A 204 6.37 2.52 -10.81
C ARG A 204 7.11 2.16 -12.11
N PHE A 205 7.24 3.10 -13.06
CA PHE A 205 7.81 2.81 -14.39
C PHE A 205 9.23 2.23 -14.36
N PRO A 206 10.15 2.66 -13.47
CA PRO A 206 11.47 2.04 -13.36
C PRO A 206 11.43 0.54 -13.00
N LEU A 207 10.56 0.12 -12.08
CA LEU A 207 10.37 -1.31 -11.78
C LEU A 207 9.80 -2.06 -12.98
N ILE A 208 8.75 -1.51 -13.61
CA ILE A 208 8.11 -2.10 -14.80
C ILE A 208 9.15 -2.31 -15.91
N LYS A 209 9.92 -1.27 -16.24
CA LYS A 209 10.97 -1.32 -17.24
C LYS A 209 12.05 -2.33 -16.87
N ALA A 210 12.50 -2.38 -15.62
CA ALA A 210 13.50 -3.36 -15.18
C ALA A 210 12.97 -4.79 -15.28
N PHE A 211 11.73 -5.05 -14.89
CA PHE A 211 11.16 -6.40 -15.04
C PHE A 211 11.03 -6.78 -16.52
N ARG A 212 10.60 -5.86 -17.39
CA ARG A 212 10.55 -6.10 -18.84
C ARG A 212 11.93 -6.37 -19.44
N ARG A 213 12.96 -5.59 -19.05
CA ARG A 213 14.36 -5.82 -19.43
C ARG A 213 14.87 -7.19 -18.98
N GLN A 214 14.55 -7.62 -17.76
CA GLN A 214 14.88 -8.95 -17.25
C GLN A 214 14.25 -10.06 -18.10
N LEU A 215 12.99 -9.89 -18.53
CA LEU A 215 12.28 -10.82 -19.41
C LEU A 215 12.89 -10.91 -20.81
N GLU A 216 13.27 -9.75 -21.37
CA GLU A 216 13.80 -9.63 -22.73
C GLU A 216 15.30 -9.95 -22.85
N GLY A 217 15.99 -10.10 -21.71
CA GLY A 217 17.43 -10.32 -21.65
C GLY A 217 18.26 -9.05 -21.89
N ASP A 218 17.64 -7.86 -21.84
CA ASP A 218 18.30 -6.56 -21.92
C ASP A 218 18.89 -6.15 -20.54
N ILE A 219 19.88 -6.91 -20.08
CA ILE A 219 20.54 -6.68 -18.80
C ILE A 219 21.89 -5.96 -18.99
N PRO A 220 22.32 -5.10 -18.04
CA PRO A 220 23.58 -4.37 -18.16
C PRO A 220 24.80 -5.31 -18.27
N PRO A 221 25.84 -4.94 -19.05
CA PRO A 221 27.05 -5.74 -19.17
C PRO A 221 27.70 -6.04 -17.80
N GLY A 222 28.09 -7.29 -17.59
CA GLY A 222 28.73 -7.73 -16.35
C GLY A 222 27.76 -8.00 -15.19
N THR A 223 26.46 -7.98 -15.44
CA THR A 223 25.42 -8.37 -14.47
C THR A 223 24.83 -9.74 -14.80
N THR A 224 24.15 -10.33 -13.82
CA THR A 224 23.50 -11.65 -13.97
C THR A 224 21.97 -11.59 -13.98
N GLY A 225 21.39 -10.39 -13.81
CA GLY A 225 19.95 -10.16 -13.71
C GLY A 225 19.63 -9.16 -12.60
N LEU A 226 18.34 -9.05 -12.26
CA LEU A 226 17.88 -8.16 -11.19
C LEU A 226 18.61 -8.41 -9.87
N LEU A 227 18.90 -7.35 -9.13
CA LEU A 227 19.35 -7.39 -7.74
C LEU A 227 18.14 -7.31 -6.82
N LYS A 228 17.92 -8.37 -6.05
CA LYS A 228 16.82 -8.48 -5.09
C LYS A 228 16.75 -7.27 -4.14
N ASP A 229 17.87 -6.93 -3.51
CA ASP A 229 17.92 -5.83 -2.53
C ASP A 229 17.59 -4.47 -3.16
N SER A 230 18.02 -4.22 -4.40
CA SER A 230 17.68 -3.00 -5.13
C SER A 230 16.19 -2.91 -5.46
N VAL A 231 15.58 -4.02 -5.88
CA VAL A 231 14.13 -4.09 -6.15
C VAL A 231 13.34 -3.86 -4.86
N MET A 232 13.73 -4.53 -3.77
CA MET A 232 13.10 -4.38 -2.45
C MET A 232 13.21 -2.96 -1.90
N ALA A 233 14.40 -2.33 -1.99
CA ALA A 233 14.62 -0.96 -1.52
C ALA A 233 13.86 0.07 -2.36
N TYR A 234 13.79 -0.12 -3.69
CA TYR A 234 13.01 0.76 -4.56
C TYR A 234 11.52 0.65 -4.26
N SER A 235 11.02 -0.58 -4.08
CA SER A 235 9.63 -0.82 -3.68
C SER A 235 9.32 -0.22 -2.31
N ALA A 236 10.21 -0.34 -1.31
CA ALA A 236 10.02 0.29 -0.01
C ALA A 236 9.81 1.82 -0.10
N ARG A 237 10.61 2.53 -0.90
CA ARG A 237 10.43 3.98 -1.13
C ARG A 237 9.10 4.32 -1.80
N LEU A 238 8.68 3.49 -2.75
CA LEU A 238 7.40 3.65 -3.42
C LEU A 238 6.24 3.54 -2.41
N TYR A 239 6.28 2.57 -1.51
CA TYR A 239 5.26 2.41 -0.47
C TYR A 239 5.38 3.39 0.70
N HIS A 240 6.53 4.04 0.91
CA HIS A 240 6.58 5.21 1.80
C HIS A 240 5.61 6.28 1.30
N LEU A 241 5.68 6.63 0.00
CA LEU A 241 4.75 7.58 -0.62
C LEU A 241 3.30 7.10 -0.59
N ASP A 242 3.04 5.80 -0.77
CA ASP A 242 1.70 5.21 -0.57
C ASP A 242 1.20 5.41 0.87
N GLY A 243 2.10 5.23 1.83
CA GLY A 243 1.88 5.45 3.26
C GLY A 243 1.48 6.89 3.54
N ASP A 244 2.22 7.87 3.01
CA ASP A 244 1.92 9.30 3.18
C ASP A 244 0.53 9.65 2.64
N ILE A 245 0.24 9.21 1.42
CA ILE A 245 -1.06 9.41 0.77
C ILE A 245 -2.19 8.81 1.63
N SER A 246 -1.97 7.59 2.14
CA SER A 246 -2.94 6.85 2.96
C SER A 246 -3.14 7.49 4.34
N TYR A 247 -2.08 7.98 4.97
CA TYR A 247 -2.12 8.67 6.26
C TYR A 247 -2.96 9.94 6.17
N ASP A 248 -2.63 10.80 5.20
CA ASP A 248 -3.33 12.06 4.98
C ASP A 248 -4.82 11.85 4.66
N ARG A 249 -5.12 10.82 3.86
CA ARG A 249 -6.48 10.45 3.51
C ARG A 249 -7.25 9.95 4.73
N ALA A 250 -6.66 9.06 5.52
CA ALA A 250 -7.28 8.55 6.76
C ALA A 250 -7.50 9.66 7.80
N MET A 251 -6.57 10.60 7.91
CA MET A 251 -6.69 11.78 8.77
C MET A 251 -7.90 12.64 8.38
N LEU A 252 -8.04 12.94 7.08
CA LEU A 252 -9.19 13.65 6.54
C LEU A 252 -10.50 12.89 6.77
N MET A 253 -10.56 11.62 6.35
CA MET A 253 -11.76 10.79 6.49
C MET A 253 -12.16 10.68 7.96
N GLY A 254 -11.21 10.50 8.87
CA GLY A 254 -11.45 10.49 10.31
C GLY A 254 -12.04 11.80 10.82
N SER A 255 -11.51 12.94 10.37
CA SER A 255 -12.07 14.26 10.69
C SER A 255 -13.54 14.38 10.24
N ILE A 256 -13.83 14.00 9.00
CA ILE A 256 -15.20 14.02 8.46
C ILE A 256 -16.09 13.07 9.27
N VAL A 257 -15.66 11.83 9.51
CA VAL A 257 -16.40 10.83 10.29
C VAL A 257 -16.73 11.34 11.68
N ARG A 258 -15.81 12.01 12.38
CA ARG A 258 -16.08 12.61 13.71
C ARG A 258 -17.05 13.80 13.62
N SER A 259 -17.04 14.54 12.52
CA SER A 259 -17.95 15.68 12.28
C SER A 259 -19.37 15.30 11.85
N LEU A 260 -19.63 14.04 11.48
CA LEU A 260 -20.94 13.60 10.99
C LEU A 260 -22.04 13.84 12.03
N THR A 261 -23.10 14.51 11.58
CA THR A 261 -24.32 14.69 12.38
C THR A 261 -25.06 13.36 12.58
N SER A 262 -25.94 13.28 13.58
CA SER A 262 -26.77 12.09 13.81
C SER A 262 -27.63 11.72 12.59
N ALA A 263 -28.11 12.71 11.82
CA ALA A 263 -28.86 12.47 10.60
C ALA A 263 -28.00 11.86 9.49
N GLN A 264 -26.76 12.34 9.33
CA GLN A 264 -25.83 11.79 8.35
C GLN A 264 -25.42 10.35 8.71
N ARG A 265 -25.12 10.08 9.99
CA ARG A 265 -24.83 8.71 10.45
C ARG A 265 -26.00 7.77 10.16
N ALA A 266 -27.22 8.18 10.50
CA ALA A 266 -28.42 7.38 10.21
C ALA A 266 -28.61 7.12 8.70
N ALA A 267 -28.28 8.09 7.84
CA ALA A 267 -28.34 7.92 6.39
C ALA A 267 -27.28 6.91 5.90
N ILE A 268 -26.04 6.98 6.38
CA ILE A 268 -24.98 6.02 6.06
C ILE A 268 -25.36 4.61 6.57
N ASP A 269 -25.83 4.52 7.81
CA ASP A 269 -26.26 3.25 8.41
C ASP A 269 -27.43 2.63 7.63
N THR A 270 -28.32 3.46 7.06
CA THR A 270 -29.40 2.99 6.18
C THR A 270 -28.84 2.28 4.95
N LEU A 271 -27.79 2.82 4.30
CA LEU A 271 -27.16 2.18 3.12
C LEU A 271 -26.69 0.75 3.41
N LYS A 272 -26.17 0.50 4.63
CA LYS A 272 -25.77 -0.84 5.09
C LYS A 272 -26.94 -1.82 5.18
N THR A 273 -28.13 -1.34 5.53
CA THR A 273 -29.34 -2.18 5.66
C THR A 273 -30.01 -2.52 4.33
N LEU A 274 -29.63 -1.86 3.22
CA LEU A 274 -30.15 -2.12 1.88
C LEU A 274 -29.65 -3.45 1.28
N GLY A 275 -28.72 -4.15 1.94
CA GLY A 275 -28.27 -5.47 1.50
C GLY A 275 -27.49 -5.44 0.17
N GLY A 276 -26.58 -4.48 0.02
CA GLY A 276 -25.66 -4.35 -1.12
C GLY A 276 -25.87 -3.10 -1.98
N VAL A 277 -24.82 -2.70 -2.68
CA VAL A 277 -24.72 -1.46 -3.47
C VAL A 277 -25.73 -1.45 -4.63
N GLY A 278 -26.11 -2.62 -5.14
CA GLY A 278 -27.13 -2.73 -6.17
C GLY A 278 -28.51 -2.24 -5.75
N ASN A 279 -28.80 -2.16 -4.46
CA ASN A 279 -30.07 -1.65 -3.94
C ASN A 279 -30.01 -0.15 -3.60
N TRP A 280 -28.88 0.51 -3.81
CA TRP A 280 -28.70 1.94 -3.52
C TRP A 280 -29.30 2.82 -4.62
N ASN A 281 -29.41 4.12 -4.36
CA ASN A 281 -29.95 5.04 -5.36
C ASN A 281 -28.95 5.23 -6.51
N ARG A 282 -29.34 4.78 -7.71
CA ARG A 282 -28.54 4.89 -8.94
C ARG A 282 -28.90 6.09 -9.82
N THR A 283 -29.85 6.92 -9.38
CA THR A 283 -30.41 8.05 -10.15
C THR A 283 -29.94 9.41 -9.63
N LEU A 284 -29.00 9.42 -8.68
CA LEU A 284 -28.41 10.63 -8.14
C LEU A 284 -27.64 11.38 -9.22
N SER A 285 -27.85 12.70 -9.32
CA SER A 285 -27.07 13.58 -10.19
C SER A 285 -25.64 13.70 -9.70
N ASP A 286 -24.68 13.98 -10.58
CA ASP A 286 -23.29 14.23 -10.16
C ASP A 286 -23.19 15.47 -9.23
N PRO A 287 -22.87 15.29 -7.93
CA PRO A 287 -22.80 16.39 -6.98
C PRO A 287 -21.56 17.29 -7.18
N LEU A 288 -20.56 16.83 -7.96
CA LEU A 288 -19.34 17.59 -8.24
C LEU A 288 -19.47 18.45 -9.51
N GLN A 289 -20.51 18.25 -10.32
CA GLN A 289 -20.67 18.93 -11.61
C GLN A 289 -20.62 20.47 -11.50
N ALA A 290 -21.22 21.04 -10.45
CA ALA A 290 -21.27 22.47 -10.22
C ALA A 290 -19.92 23.09 -9.79
N LEU A 291 -18.94 22.24 -9.40
CA LEU A 291 -17.63 22.68 -8.92
C LEU A 291 -16.60 22.85 -10.04
N HIS A 292 -16.90 22.41 -11.27
CA HIS A 292 -16.03 22.55 -12.45
C HIS A 292 -14.59 22.05 -12.22
N LEU A 293 -14.45 20.93 -11.49
CA LEU A 293 -13.15 20.33 -11.16
C LEU A 293 -12.51 19.68 -12.40
N SER A 294 -11.18 19.55 -12.40
CA SER A 294 -10.50 18.73 -13.41
C SER A 294 -10.91 17.26 -13.26
N PRO A 295 -10.82 16.45 -14.34
CA PRO A 295 -11.12 15.03 -14.25
C PRO A 295 -10.34 14.29 -13.15
N GLU A 296 -9.06 14.60 -12.95
CA GLU A 296 -8.27 13.91 -11.93
C GLU A 296 -8.73 14.24 -10.50
N ILE A 297 -9.07 15.51 -10.25
CA ILE A 297 -9.59 15.95 -8.96
C ILE A 297 -10.97 15.34 -8.69
N SER A 298 -11.85 15.30 -9.69
CA SER A 298 -13.16 14.63 -9.56
C SER A 298 -13.01 13.15 -9.20
N VAL A 299 -12.10 12.43 -9.88
CA VAL A 299 -11.83 11.02 -9.59
C VAL A 299 -11.31 10.85 -8.17
N ALA A 300 -10.36 11.67 -7.73
CA ALA A 300 -9.83 11.60 -6.37
C ALA A 300 -10.92 11.83 -5.31
N VAL A 301 -11.80 12.83 -5.49
CA VAL A 301 -12.91 13.09 -4.57
C VAL A 301 -13.89 11.93 -4.53
N MET A 302 -14.22 11.34 -5.69
CA MET A 302 -15.07 10.14 -5.75
C MET A 302 -14.43 8.96 -5.02
N THR A 303 -13.13 8.73 -5.20
CA THR A 303 -12.37 7.71 -4.48
C THR A 303 -12.44 7.93 -2.96
N TYR A 304 -12.19 9.15 -2.48
CA TYR A 304 -12.26 9.44 -1.04
C TYR A 304 -13.66 9.21 -0.48
N ALA A 305 -14.70 9.64 -1.20
CA ALA A 305 -16.08 9.46 -0.77
C ALA A 305 -16.45 7.97 -0.71
N SER A 306 -16.04 7.17 -1.69
CA SER A 306 -16.32 5.74 -1.73
C SER A 306 -15.56 4.95 -0.66
N GLU A 307 -14.28 5.27 -0.45
CA GLU A 307 -13.45 4.66 0.58
C GLU A 307 -13.89 5.05 1.99
N MET A 308 -14.36 6.29 2.19
CA MET A 308 -14.88 6.71 3.48
C MET A 308 -16.11 5.88 3.89
N TYR A 309 -16.98 5.50 2.94
CA TYR A 309 -18.08 4.59 3.24
C TYR A 309 -17.57 3.22 3.69
N SER A 310 -16.71 2.57 2.90
CA SER A 310 -16.21 1.23 3.24
C SER A 310 -15.46 1.23 4.57
N TRP A 311 -14.72 2.30 4.85
CA TRP A 311 -13.96 2.43 6.09
C TRP A 311 -14.87 2.66 7.30
N TYR A 312 -15.90 3.49 7.15
CA TYR A 312 -16.92 3.71 8.19
C TYR A 312 -17.75 2.44 8.46
N ALA A 313 -18.21 1.77 7.42
CA ALA A 313 -19.14 0.65 7.53
C ALA A 313 -18.46 -0.71 7.82
N GLY A 314 -17.16 -0.81 7.50
CA GLY A 314 -16.34 -2.01 7.57
C GLY A 314 -15.55 -2.17 8.86
N SER A 315 -14.59 -3.09 8.82
CA SER A 315 -13.72 -3.45 9.95
C SER A 315 -12.24 -3.48 9.53
N VAL A 316 -11.33 -3.68 10.48
CA VAL A 316 -9.90 -3.81 10.15
C VAL A 316 -9.64 -5.05 9.27
N GLU A 317 -10.47 -6.10 9.40
CA GLU A 317 -10.44 -7.28 8.53
C GLU A 317 -10.79 -6.90 7.08
N ALA A 318 -11.81 -6.05 6.89
CA ALA A 318 -12.15 -5.53 5.58
C ALA A 318 -11.01 -4.68 5.01
N ASP A 319 -10.40 -3.81 5.81
CA ASP A 319 -9.26 -2.98 5.40
C ASP A 319 -8.01 -3.81 5.05
N THR A 320 -7.82 -4.94 5.75
CA THR A 320 -6.71 -5.87 5.54
C THR A 320 -6.87 -6.67 4.25
N TYR A 321 -8.10 -6.94 3.84
CA TYR A 321 -8.39 -7.67 2.61
C TYR A 321 -7.77 -6.97 1.38
N PHE A 322 -7.31 -7.78 0.42
CA PHE A 322 -6.91 -7.32 -0.90
C PHE A 322 -7.31 -8.36 -1.94
N CYS A 323 -7.50 -7.92 -3.19
CA CYS A 323 -7.75 -8.86 -4.29
C CYS A 323 -6.51 -9.73 -4.52
N PRO A 324 -6.65 -11.04 -4.78
CA PRO A 324 -5.51 -11.93 -5.01
C PRO A 324 -4.49 -11.39 -6.01
N GLU A 325 -4.92 -10.65 -7.05
CA GLU A 325 -4.07 -10.02 -8.07
C GLU A 325 -3.27 -8.78 -7.61
N ARG A 326 -3.21 -8.47 -6.31
CA ARG A 326 -2.47 -7.29 -5.81
C ARG A 326 -0.98 -7.36 -6.13
N GLN A 327 -0.40 -8.55 -6.28
CA GLN A 327 0.98 -8.75 -6.74
C GLN A 327 1.15 -8.55 -8.27
N GLY A 328 0.04 -8.42 -9.01
CA GLY A 328 -0.01 -8.31 -10.47
C GLY A 328 0.18 -6.91 -11.04
N THR A 329 0.35 -5.89 -10.19
CA THR A 329 0.36 -4.49 -10.63
C THR A 329 1.46 -4.19 -11.67
N TYR A 330 2.59 -4.91 -11.64
CA TYR A 330 3.72 -4.69 -12.56
C TYR A 330 3.74 -5.63 -13.77
N PHE A 331 2.82 -6.60 -13.84
CA PHE A 331 2.88 -7.72 -14.78
C PHE A 331 1.84 -7.64 -15.91
N GLY A 332 0.93 -6.67 -15.85
CA GLY A 332 -0.03 -6.38 -16.93
C GLY A 332 -1.32 -7.20 -16.89
N SER A 333 -1.54 -8.00 -15.84
CA SER A 333 -2.77 -8.78 -15.68
C SER A 333 -4.02 -7.90 -15.50
N PHE A 334 -3.89 -6.76 -14.81
CA PHE A 334 -4.98 -5.78 -14.74
C PHE A 334 -5.32 -5.19 -16.10
N TYR A 335 -4.34 -4.95 -16.97
CA TYR A 335 -4.64 -4.54 -18.34
C TYR A 335 -5.41 -5.62 -19.08
N LEU A 336 -4.93 -6.86 -19.03
CA LEU A 336 -5.58 -7.99 -19.69
C LEU A 336 -7.03 -8.21 -19.21
N LYS A 337 -7.31 -7.96 -17.92
CA LYS A 337 -8.61 -8.17 -17.29
C LYS A 337 -9.55 -6.98 -17.41
N ASP A 338 -9.07 -5.79 -17.06
CA ASP A 338 -9.92 -4.63 -16.77
C ASP A 338 -9.96 -3.62 -17.93
N TRP A 339 -8.95 -3.59 -18.81
CA TRP A 339 -8.96 -2.70 -19.99
C TRP A 339 -10.23 -2.85 -20.85
N PRO A 340 -10.75 -4.07 -21.12
CA PRO A 340 -11.99 -4.22 -21.89
C PRO A 340 -13.23 -3.58 -21.23
N ALA A 341 -13.19 -3.35 -19.91
CA ALA A 341 -14.27 -2.68 -19.17
C ALA A 341 -14.17 -1.15 -19.24
N MET A 342 -13.00 -0.60 -19.59
CA MET A 342 -12.78 0.85 -19.56
C MET A 342 -13.68 1.57 -20.56
N GLY A 343 -14.51 2.49 -20.06
CA GLY A 343 -15.45 3.25 -20.88
C GLY A 343 -16.66 2.46 -21.39
N ASN A 344 -16.90 1.26 -20.86
CA ASN A 344 -18.02 0.40 -21.25
C ASN A 344 -18.95 0.12 -20.07
N PRO A 345 -20.04 0.91 -19.90
CA PRO A 345 -20.93 0.81 -18.73
C PRO A 345 -21.70 -0.52 -18.63
N ASP A 346 -21.85 -1.22 -19.75
CA ASP A 346 -22.55 -2.50 -19.83
C ASP A 346 -21.61 -3.71 -19.66
N TYR A 347 -20.32 -3.47 -19.39
CA TYR A 347 -19.33 -4.53 -19.23
C TYR A 347 -19.30 -5.05 -17.80
N THR A 348 -19.38 -6.38 -17.66
CA THR A 348 -19.15 -7.08 -16.40
C THR A 348 -17.97 -8.01 -16.57
N ILE A 349 -16.97 -7.87 -15.70
CA ILE A 349 -15.79 -8.74 -15.71
C ILE A 349 -16.18 -10.13 -15.20
N ASN A 350 -15.83 -11.18 -15.93
CA ASN A 350 -16.02 -12.56 -15.50
C ASN A 350 -15.10 -12.87 -14.30
N GLU A 351 -15.70 -13.18 -13.15
CA GLU A 351 -14.99 -13.52 -11.91
C GLU A 351 -14.07 -14.74 -12.05
N GLN A 352 -14.35 -15.65 -12.98
CA GLN A 352 -13.55 -16.86 -13.23
C GLN A 352 -12.42 -16.67 -14.25
N LEU A 353 -12.27 -15.46 -14.82
CA LEU A 353 -11.29 -15.19 -15.87
C LEU A 353 -9.86 -15.49 -15.39
N THR A 354 -9.46 -14.95 -14.24
CA THR A 354 -8.11 -15.14 -13.66
C THR A 354 -7.79 -16.63 -13.50
N ALA A 355 -8.73 -17.40 -12.91
CA ALA A 355 -8.55 -18.83 -12.68
C ALA A 355 -8.45 -19.62 -14.00
N THR A 356 -9.41 -19.44 -14.90
CA THR A 356 -9.50 -20.20 -16.16
C THR A 356 -8.31 -19.90 -17.07
N ALA A 357 -7.89 -18.64 -17.16
CA ALA A 357 -6.73 -18.23 -17.94
C ALA A 357 -5.42 -18.73 -17.33
N GLY A 358 -5.28 -18.68 -16.00
CA GLY A 358 -4.14 -19.25 -15.28
C GLY A 358 -3.98 -20.76 -15.49
N GLU A 359 -5.07 -21.52 -15.39
CA GLU A 359 -5.07 -22.96 -15.68
C GLU A 359 -4.68 -23.26 -17.14
N SER A 360 -5.22 -22.49 -18.09
CA SER A 360 -4.93 -22.61 -19.51
C SER A 360 -3.46 -22.31 -19.82
N PHE A 361 -2.88 -21.31 -19.16
CA PHE A 361 -1.45 -20.99 -19.22
C PHE A 361 -0.61 -22.19 -18.76
N LEU A 362 -0.89 -22.75 -17.58
CA LEU A 362 -0.14 -23.88 -17.03
C LEU A 362 -0.24 -25.14 -17.91
N ALA A 363 -1.34 -25.33 -18.63
CA ALA A 363 -1.54 -26.45 -19.55
C ALA A 363 -0.69 -26.36 -20.84
N ILE A 364 -0.17 -25.18 -21.17
CA ILE A 364 0.74 -24.98 -22.32
C ILE A 364 2.19 -25.31 -21.94
N LEU A 365 2.52 -25.27 -20.65
CA LEU A 365 3.88 -25.51 -20.15
C LEU A 365 4.23 -27.00 -20.06
N THR A 366 5.53 -27.30 -20.19
CA THR A 366 6.08 -28.60 -19.82
C THR A 366 6.04 -28.79 -18.30
N PRO A 367 6.13 -30.04 -17.78
CA PRO A 367 6.18 -30.27 -16.34
C PRO A 367 7.28 -29.49 -15.61
N SER A 368 8.46 -29.34 -16.23
CA SER A 368 9.57 -28.58 -15.64
C SER A 368 9.28 -27.07 -15.56
N GLN A 369 8.78 -26.47 -16.65
CA GLN A 369 8.39 -25.06 -16.66
C GLN A 369 7.22 -24.79 -15.69
N LYS A 370 6.23 -25.69 -15.66
CA LYS A 370 5.10 -25.62 -14.72
C LYS A 370 5.58 -25.66 -13.27
N ASN A 371 6.53 -26.54 -12.95
CA ASN A 371 7.08 -26.64 -11.61
C ASN A 371 7.74 -25.33 -11.13
N MET A 372 8.38 -24.59 -12.04
CA MET A 372 8.96 -23.28 -11.70
C MET A 372 7.88 -22.31 -11.22
N ILE A 373 6.76 -22.22 -11.94
CA ILE A 373 5.62 -21.37 -11.55
C ILE A 373 4.98 -21.85 -10.26
N THR A 374 4.69 -23.15 -10.13
CA THR A 374 4.01 -23.67 -8.93
C THR A 374 4.87 -23.55 -7.67
N SER A 375 6.19 -23.65 -7.80
CA SER A 375 7.11 -23.48 -6.67
C SER A 375 7.12 -22.06 -6.09
N LEU A 376 6.65 -21.06 -6.85
CA LEU A 376 6.51 -19.69 -6.34
C LEU A 376 5.55 -19.62 -5.16
N VAL A 377 4.48 -20.43 -5.16
CA VAL A 377 3.46 -20.49 -4.10
C VAL A 377 4.14 -20.67 -2.74
N ASP A 378 5.02 -21.67 -2.62
CA ASP A 378 5.72 -21.95 -1.39
C ASP A 378 6.84 -20.94 -1.12
N SER A 379 7.58 -20.55 -2.15
CA SER A 379 8.74 -19.66 -1.98
C SER A 379 8.37 -18.25 -1.54
N GLN A 380 7.18 -17.76 -1.92
CA GLN A 380 6.68 -16.44 -1.53
C GLN A 380 5.92 -16.43 -0.20
N LYS A 381 5.47 -17.60 0.26
CA LYS A 381 4.45 -17.75 1.31
C LYS A 381 4.78 -16.92 2.56
N THR A 382 6.00 -17.03 3.08
CA THR A 382 6.43 -16.24 4.25
C THR A 382 6.32 -14.73 4.00
N ALA A 383 6.82 -14.23 2.87
CA ALA A 383 6.76 -12.81 2.55
C ALA A 383 5.32 -12.32 2.40
N LEU A 384 4.47 -13.12 1.76
CA LEU A 384 3.05 -12.80 1.54
C LEU A 384 2.28 -12.73 2.86
N TYR A 385 2.46 -13.71 3.76
CA TYR A 385 1.79 -13.70 5.06
C TYR A 385 2.26 -12.52 5.92
N THR A 386 3.56 -12.25 5.98
CA THR A 386 4.07 -11.07 6.71
C THR A 386 3.57 -9.77 6.10
N LEU A 387 3.42 -9.69 4.76
CA LEU A 387 2.87 -8.52 4.08
C LEU A 387 1.42 -8.26 4.50
N VAL A 388 0.62 -9.31 4.66
CA VAL A 388 -0.77 -9.22 5.17
C VAL A 388 -0.79 -8.71 6.61
N GLU A 389 0.12 -9.18 7.46
CA GLU A 389 0.26 -8.68 8.83
C GLU A 389 0.63 -7.19 8.85
N ARG A 390 1.61 -6.76 8.05
CA ARG A 390 1.97 -5.33 7.95
C ARG A 390 0.79 -4.49 7.48
N ARG A 391 0.01 -4.99 6.52
CA ARG A 391 -1.22 -4.34 6.06
C ARG A 391 -2.26 -4.20 7.15
N ARG A 392 -2.46 -5.23 7.98
CA ARG A 392 -3.36 -5.18 9.14
C ARG A 392 -2.87 -4.15 10.15
N ASP A 393 -1.56 -4.08 10.40
CA ASP A 393 -0.97 -3.12 11.32
C ASP A 393 -1.13 -1.68 10.82
N ILE A 394 -0.90 -1.41 9.53
CA ILE A 394 -1.18 -0.10 8.90
C ILE A 394 -2.65 0.25 9.06
N SER A 395 -3.55 -0.66 8.69
CA SER A 395 -5.00 -0.44 8.76
C SER A 395 -5.46 -0.15 10.20
N THR A 396 -4.88 -0.85 11.18
CA THR A 396 -5.14 -0.64 12.60
C THR A 396 -4.70 0.76 13.04
N GLN A 397 -3.51 1.21 12.63
CA GLN A 397 -3.05 2.57 12.92
C GLN A 397 -3.96 3.60 12.28
N LEU A 398 -4.25 3.49 10.98
CA LEU A 398 -5.08 4.44 10.26
C LEU A 398 -6.49 4.54 10.86
N ARG A 399 -7.12 3.41 11.24
CA ARG A 399 -8.45 3.39 11.89
C ARG A 399 -8.56 4.19 13.17
N ARG A 400 -7.46 4.42 13.89
CA ARG A 400 -7.47 5.29 15.09
C ARG A 400 -7.95 6.70 14.77
N PHE A 401 -7.78 7.18 13.53
CA PHE A 401 -8.36 8.46 13.12
C PHE A 401 -9.89 8.51 13.20
N GLN A 402 -10.62 7.39 13.33
CA GLN A 402 -12.06 7.46 13.58
C GLN A 402 -12.39 8.10 14.95
N THR A 403 -11.47 8.03 15.92
CA THR A 403 -11.67 8.55 17.28
C THR A 403 -10.61 9.59 17.68
N GLU A 404 -9.43 9.55 17.08
CA GLU A 404 -8.27 10.39 17.39
C GLU A 404 -8.04 11.46 16.32
N SER A 405 -7.54 12.64 16.71
CA SER A 405 -7.21 13.73 15.78
C SER A 405 -5.83 13.59 15.14
N SER A 406 -4.94 12.80 15.74
CA SER A 406 -3.54 12.63 15.33
C SER A 406 -3.04 11.26 15.77
N ILE A 407 -2.24 10.61 14.94
CA ILE A 407 -1.55 9.34 15.24
C ILE A 407 -0.08 9.46 14.83
N ASP A 408 0.76 8.53 15.27
CA ASP A 408 2.18 8.48 14.92
C ASP A 408 2.37 8.18 13.41
N SER A 409 2.76 9.21 12.64
CA SER A 409 3.02 9.08 11.21
C SER A 409 4.28 8.27 10.91
N ALA A 410 5.31 8.35 11.76
CA ALA A 410 6.56 7.61 11.56
C ALA A 410 6.33 6.10 11.68
N ALA A 411 5.46 5.67 12.61
CA ALA A 411 5.04 4.28 12.71
C ALA A 411 4.31 3.80 11.43
N VAL A 412 3.42 4.61 10.86
CA VAL A 412 2.74 4.28 9.60
C VAL A 412 3.74 4.19 8.45
N MET A 413 4.67 5.14 8.31
CA MET A 413 5.66 5.11 7.24
C MET A 413 6.60 3.92 7.35
N SER A 414 7.09 3.60 8.55
CA SER A 414 7.94 2.43 8.76
C SER A 414 7.22 1.12 8.39
N LEU A 415 5.94 0.98 8.75
CA LEU A 415 5.14 -0.20 8.36
C LEU A 415 4.91 -0.24 6.84
N SER A 416 4.66 0.90 6.20
CA SER A 416 4.44 0.98 4.75
C SER A 416 5.72 0.67 3.97
N GLU A 417 6.88 1.12 4.42
CA GLU A 417 8.17 0.73 3.84
C GLU A 417 8.41 -0.78 3.96
N GLU A 418 8.09 -1.37 5.12
CA GLU A 418 8.21 -2.81 5.31
C GLU A 418 7.25 -3.59 4.41
N TYR A 419 6.01 -3.13 4.28
CA TYR A 419 5.05 -3.66 3.31
C TYR A 419 5.63 -3.61 1.89
N GLY A 420 6.17 -2.47 1.48
CA GLY A 420 6.76 -2.31 0.15
C GLY A 420 8.00 -3.17 -0.07
N ARG A 421 8.81 -3.38 0.96
CA ARG A 421 9.97 -4.28 0.93
C ARG A 421 9.54 -5.73 0.67
N LEU A 422 8.45 -6.18 1.31
CA LEU A 422 7.89 -7.52 1.13
C LEU A 422 7.24 -7.67 -0.26
N ASP A 423 6.53 -6.65 -0.74
CA ASP A 423 5.99 -6.59 -2.11
C ASP A 423 7.11 -6.70 -3.15
N GLY A 424 8.22 -5.98 -2.91
CA GLY A 424 9.42 -6.04 -3.74
C GLY A 424 10.09 -7.41 -3.78
N ASP A 425 10.11 -8.16 -2.67
CA ASP A 425 10.60 -9.55 -2.65
C ASP A 425 9.73 -10.44 -3.54
N ILE A 426 8.41 -10.34 -3.40
CA ILE A 426 7.45 -11.13 -4.17
C ILE A 426 7.57 -10.81 -5.66
N CYS A 427 7.56 -9.52 -6.02
CA CYS A 427 7.69 -9.08 -7.41
C CYS A 427 9.04 -9.47 -8.03
N TYR A 428 10.14 -9.41 -7.27
CA TYR A 428 11.44 -9.90 -7.72
C TYR A 428 11.39 -11.40 -8.09
N ARG A 429 10.78 -12.23 -7.24
CA ARG A 429 10.63 -13.67 -7.51
C ARG A 429 9.81 -13.94 -8.75
N TYR A 430 8.73 -13.18 -8.95
CA TYR A 430 7.88 -13.31 -10.13
C TYR A 430 8.65 -12.92 -11.39
N ALA A 431 9.22 -11.72 -11.44
CA ALA A 431 9.95 -11.21 -12.60
C ALA A 431 11.10 -12.14 -13.02
N THR A 432 11.89 -12.63 -12.05
CA THR A 432 13.00 -13.55 -12.33
C THR A 432 12.52 -14.92 -12.80
N THR A 433 11.49 -15.48 -12.17
CA THR A 433 10.97 -16.82 -12.52
C THR A 433 10.24 -16.81 -13.85
N PHE A 434 9.43 -15.78 -14.11
CA PHE A 434 8.73 -15.61 -15.40
C PHE A 434 9.74 -15.43 -16.53
N ALA A 435 10.80 -14.63 -16.33
CA ALA A 435 11.87 -14.48 -17.30
C ALA A 435 12.58 -15.81 -17.60
N GLN A 436 12.88 -16.61 -16.57
CA GLN A 436 13.46 -17.94 -16.76
C GLN A 436 12.52 -18.86 -17.55
N VAL A 437 11.23 -18.92 -17.19
CA VAL A 437 10.23 -19.71 -17.92
C VAL A 437 10.17 -19.26 -19.39
N TYR A 438 10.12 -17.95 -19.65
CA TYR A 438 10.08 -17.38 -20.99
C TYR A 438 11.26 -17.79 -21.86
N SER A 439 12.47 -17.79 -21.28
CA SER A 439 13.69 -18.18 -21.98
C SER A 439 13.69 -19.65 -22.40
N LEU A 440 12.93 -20.49 -21.69
CA LEU A 440 12.79 -21.93 -21.95
C LEU A 440 11.61 -22.27 -22.87
N LEU A 441 10.74 -21.31 -23.20
CA LEU A 441 9.57 -21.58 -24.05
C LEU A 441 9.99 -21.87 -25.50
N THR A 442 9.38 -22.91 -26.08
CA THR A 442 9.49 -23.15 -27.52
C THR A 442 8.68 -22.12 -28.31
N ALA A 443 8.97 -22.00 -29.61
CA ALA A 443 8.19 -21.13 -30.50
C ALA A 443 6.69 -21.50 -30.54
N ASP A 444 6.36 -22.81 -30.50
CA ASP A 444 4.98 -23.30 -30.42
C ASP A 444 4.30 -22.83 -29.12
N GLN A 445 4.97 -22.96 -27.98
CA GLN A 445 4.43 -22.48 -26.71
C GLN A 445 4.17 -20.98 -26.74
N LYS A 446 5.13 -20.17 -27.22
CA LYS A 446 4.93 -18.71 -27.36
C LYS A 446 3.74 -18.37 -28.26
N GLY A 447 3.58 -19.08 -29.37
CA GLY A 447 2.43 -18.91 -30.27
C GLY A 447 1.09 -19.25 -29.59
N ARG A 448 1.03 -20.36 -28.85
CA ARG A 448 -0.17 -20.77 -28.11
C ARG A 448 -0.52 -19.83 -26.96
N LEU A 449 0.48 -19.30 -26.26
CA LEU A 449 0.27 -18.28 -25.22
C LEU A 449 -0.27 -16.98 -25.80
N THR A 450 0.28 -16.53 -26.93
CA THR A 450 -0.21 -15.32 -27.64
C THR A 450 -1.66 -15.52 -28.08
N ALA A 451 -1.98 -16.66 -28.70
CA ALA A 451 -3.36 -16.99 -29.09
C ALA A 451 -4.33 -17.06 -27.90
N LEU A 452 -3.85 -17.53 -26.74
CA LEU A 452 -4.63 -17.51 -25.49
C LEU A 452 -4.95 -16.07 -25.08
N THR A 453 -3.96 -15.17 -25.00
CA THR A 453 -4.24 -13.76 -24.65
C THR A 453 -5.08 -13.02 -25.69
N ASP A 454 -4.89 -13.29 -26.98
CA ASP A 454 -5.74 -12.72 -28.04
C ASP A 454 -7.20 -13.14 -27.87
N SER A 455 -7.44 -14.40 -27.48
CA SER A 455 -8.80 -14.91 -27.21
C SER A 455 -9.48 -14.25 -25.99
N LEU A 456 -8.68 -13.65 -25.10
CA LEU A 456 -9.16 -12.87 -23.95
C LEU A 456 -9.38 -11.39 -24.31
N GLY A 457 -9.17 -11.00 -25.56
CA GLY A 457 -9.36 -9.62 -26.03
C GLY A 457 -8.16 -8.71 -25.79
N TYR A 458 -6.96 -9.28 -25.61
CA TYR A 458 -5.74 -8.48 -25.51
C TYR A 458 -5.52 -7.63 -26.77
N VAL A 459 -5.17 -6.36 -26.55
CA VAL A 459 -4.76 -5.43 -27.60
C VAL A 459 -3.46 -4.77 -27.16
N PRO A 460 -2.40 -4.73 -27.98
CA PRO A 460 -1.17 -4.02 -27.63
C PRO A 460 -1.44 -2.57 -27.23
N ALA A 461 -0.83 -2.12 -26.14
CA ALA A 461 -1.06 -0.78 -25.64
C ALA A 461 -0.42 0.27 -26.57
N VAL A 462 -1.13 1.37 -26.80
CA VAL A 462 -0.59 2.55 -27.49
C VAL A 462 -0.13 3.56 -26.45
N GLY A 463 1.17 3.60 -26.19
CA GLY A 463 1.75 4.45 -25.14
C GLY A 463 1.79 3.74 -23.79
N ALA A 464 1.35 4.42 -22.73
CA ALA A 464 1.32 3.92 -21.36
C ALA A 464 0.03 4.37 -20.65
N PHE A 465 -0.08 4.09 -19.36
CA PHE A 465 -1.20 4.50 -18.53
C PHE A 465 -0.74 5.17 -17.25
N LEU A 466 -1.43 6.26 -16.88
CA LEU A 466 -1.41 6.83 -15.54
C LEU A 466 -2.66 6.31 -14.83
N TYR A 467 -2.47 5.31 -13.96
CA TYR A 467 -3.57 4.45 -13.49
C TYR A 467 -4.28 3.78 -14.68
N SER A 468 -5.52 4.18 -14.96
CA SER A 468 -6.30 3.66 -16.09
C SER A 468 -6.42 4.65 -17.25
N ALA A 469 -5.88 5.86 -17.11
CA ALA A 469 -5.93 6.89 -18.14
C ALA A 469 -4.78 6.72 -19.13
N PRO A 470 -5.04 6.66 -20.45
CA PRO A 470 -3.98 6.54 -21.45
C PRO A 470 -3.12 7.81 -21.51
N ILE A 471 -1.80 7.62 -21.58
CA ILE A 471 -0.79 8.68 -21.73
C ILE A 471 0.22 8.29 -22.82
N ALA A 472 0.95 9.29 -23.34
CA ALA A 472 2.15 8.99 -24.12
C ALA A 472 3.18 8.26 -23.24
N MET A 473 3.98 7.37 -23.83
CA MET A 473 5.04 6.68 -23.09
C MET A 473 5.98 7.72 -22.45
N PRO A 474 6.10 7.76 -21.12
CA PRO A 474 6.96 8.74 -20.47
C PRO A 474 8.44 8.42 -20.74
N THR A 475 9.30 9.41 -20.53
CA THR A 475 10.75 9.14 -20.47
C THR A 475 11.04 8.38 -19.18
N ILE A 476 11.38 7.10 -19.30
CA ILE A 476 11.72 6.26 -18.14
C ILE A 476 13.24 6.33 -17.92
N PRO A 477 13.72 6.70 -16.72
CA PRO A 477 15.15 6.82 -16.44
C PRO A 477 15.92 5.51 -16.66
N ASN A 478 17.25 5.59 -16.59
CA ASN A 478 18.10 4.40 -16.61
C ASN A 478 17.75 3.51 -15.39
N THR A 479 17.64 2.19 -15.62
CA THR A 479 17.26 1.21 -14.59
C THR A 479 18.38 0.23 -14.23
N ASP A 480 19.63 0.49 -14.63
CA ASP A 480 20.78 -0.40 -14.41
C ASP A 480 21.08 -0.60 -12.92
N PHE A 481 20.73 0.38 -12.07
CA PHE A 481 20.83 0.27 -10.61
C PHE A 481 20.00 -0.89 -10.02
N LEU A 482 19.04 -1.44 -10.78
CA LEU A 482 18.25 -2.61 -10.41
C LEU A 482 18.89 -3.95 -10.83
N PHE A 483 20.01 -3.98 -11.57
CA PHE A 483 20.66 -5.20 -12.08
C PHE A 483 22.10 -5.44 -11.57
N GLY A 484 22.68 -4.46 -10.87
CA GLY A 484 24.01 -4.59 -10.27
C GLY A 484 25.14 -4.01 -11.10
N ASN A 485 26.29 -3.85 -10.44
CA ASN A 485 27.46 -3.09 -10.89
C ASN A 485 27.23 -1.57 -11.07
N GLN A 486 26.87 -0.92 -9.97
CA GLN A 486 27.73 0.14 -9.45
C GLN A 486 28.05 -0.22 -7.99
N THR A 487 29.23 0.14 -7.49
CA THR A 487 29.53 0.18 -6.05
C THR A 487 28.26 0.58 -5.31
N ALA A 488 27.81 -0.26 -4.37
CA ALA A 488 26.59 -0.03 -3.62
C ALA A 488 26.50 1.45 -3.19
N THR A 489 25.70 2.24 -3.90
CA THR A 489 25.10 3.43 -3.33
C THR A 489 24.06 2.88 -2.38
N VAL A 490 24.53 2.51 -1.19
CA VAL A 490 23.78 2.72 0.04
C VAL A 490 23.11 4.08 -0.15
N GLY A 491 21.78 4.16 -0.03
CA GLY A 491 21.07 5.44 -0.22
C GLY A 491 21.72 6.56 0.58
N LEU A 492 21.50 7.81 0.18
CA LEU A 492 22.13 8.96 0.81
C LEU A 492 21.98 8.83 2.35
N LYS A 493 23.10 8.91 3.06
CA LYS A 493 23.13 8.84 4.52
C LYS A 493 23.72 10.12 5.04
N LEU A 494 23.03 10.74 5.99
CA LEU A 494 23.51 11.88 6.76
C LEU A 494 23.85 11.39 8.17
N THR A 495 25.05 11.70 8.64
CA THR A 495 25.54 11.32 9.97
C THR A 495 26.26 12.49 10.62
N SER A 496 26.50 12.38 11.93
CA SER A 496 27.36 13.28 12.67
C SER A 496 28.25 12.45 13.60
N PRO A 497 29.51 12.83 13.82
CA PRO A 497 30.34 12.18 14.83
C PRO A 497 29.91 12.50 16.26
N GLU A 498 29.10 13.54 16.47
CA GLU A 498 28.73 14.07 17.80
C GLU A 498 27.36 13.56 18.29
N VAL A 499 26.53 13.05 17.39
CA VAL A 499 25.17 12.58 17.69
C VAL A 499 24.81 11.34 16.88
N ILE A 500 23.90 10.56 17.43
CA ILE A 500 23.15 9.55 16.69
C ILE A 500 21.76 10.11 16.32
N ASP A 501 21.15 9.56 15.29
CA ASP A 501 19.79 9.93 14.90
C ASP A 501 18.78 9.61 16.02
N GLY A 502 17.85 10.54 16.25
CA GLY A 502 16.94 10.56 17.39
C GLY A 502 17.58 10.93 18.74
N GLY A 503 18.90 11.17 18.78
CA GLY A 503 19.65 11.47 20.00
C GLY A 503 19.43 12.87 20.56
N THR A 504 20.11 13.20 21.66
CA THR A 504 20.12 14.55 22.24
C THR A 504 21.16 15.43 21.55
N LEU A 505 20.80 16.66 21.19
CA LEU A 505 21.74 17.67 20.68
C LEU A 505 22.61 18.20 21.84
N PRO A 506 23.95 18.07 21.77
CA PRO A 506 24.84 18.61 22.80
C PRO A 506 24.69 20.13 22.98
N VAL A 507 24.79 20.58 24.23
CA VAL A 507 24.67 22.01 24.60
C VAL A 507 25.62 22.92 23.83
N GLU A 508 26.76 22.39 23.39
CA GLU A 508 27.74 23.11 22.57
C GLU A 508 27.12 23.73 21.30
N PHE A 509 26.13 23.07 20.72
CA PHE A 509 25.44 23.45 19.48
C PHE A 509 24.15 24.24 19.72
N THR A 510 23.88 24.67 20.96
CA THR A 510 22.71 25.46 21.32
C THR A 510 23.11 26.84 21.82
N CYS A 511 22.13 27.72 22.08
CA CYS A 511 22.40 29.05 22.61
C CYS A 511 22.90 29.05 24.06
N ASP A 512 22.76 27.93 24.78
CA ASP A 512 23.27 27.76 26.14
C ASP A 512 24.76 27.33 26.16
N GLY A 513 25.35 27.02 25.01
CA GLY A 513 26.76 26.68 24.87
C GLY A 513 27.50 27.62 23.93
N SER A 514 28.34 27.05 23.06
CA SER A 514 29.20 27.83 22.16
C SER A 514 28.51 28.33 20.90
N ALA A 515 27.25 27.95 20.68
CA ALA A 515 26.50 28.22 19.45
C ALA A 515 27.20 27.71 18.17
N SER A 516 27.98 26.62 18.26
CA SER A 516 28.66 26.05 17.10
C SER A 516 27.67 25.30 16.20
N THR A 517 27.99 25.14 14.92
CA THR A 517 27.23 24.22 14.03
C THR A 517 27.57 22.76 14.34
N LEU A 518 26.58 21.87 14.24
CA LEU A 518 26.79 20.43 14.35
C LEU A 518 27.63 19.95 13.14
N PRO A 519 28.78 19.27 13.34
CA PRO A 519 29.50 18.68 12.23
C PRO A 519 28.65 17.57 11.60
N VAL A 520 28.49 17.60 10.29
CA VAL A 520 27.74 16.59 9.54
C VAL A 520 28.59 16.00 8.43
N ALA A 521 28.38 14.72 8.16
CA ALA A 521 29.02 14.00 7.07
C ALA A 521 27.97 13.18 6.33
N TRP A 522 28.22 12.91 5.06
CA TRP A 522 27.34 12.09 4.26
C TRP A 522 28.09 11.16 3.32
N SER A 523 27.38 10.12 2.90
CA SER A 523 27.88 9.13 1.96
C SER A 523 26.71 8.59 1.13
N GLY A 524 27.03 7.88 0.05
CA GLY A 524 25.99 7.22 -0.74
C GLY A 524 25.19 8.15 -1.66
N ALA A 525 25.75 9.30 -2.02
CA ALA A 525 25.10 10.20 -2.96
C ALA A 525 24.80 9.50 -4.30
N PRO A 526 23.57 9.65 -4.84
CA PRO A 526 23.18 8.97 -6.08
C PRO A 526 24.02 9.45 -7.26
N ALA A 527 24.21 8.57 -8.24
CA ALA A 527 24.84 8.94 -9.51
C ALA A 527 24.06 10.08 -10.18
N GLY A 528 24.79 11.08 -10.71
CA GLY A 528 24.18 12.28 -11.29
C GLY A 528 23.99 13.44 -10.30
N THR A 529 24.40 13.29 -9.03
CA THR A 529 24.45 14.41 -8.09
C THR A 529 25.42 15.48 -8.60
N GLN A 530 24.91 16.70 -8.78
CA GLN A 530 25.66 17.88 -9.21
C GLN A 530 25.72 18.98 -8.14
N SER A 531 24.90 18.89 -7.10
CA SER A 531 24.90 19.80 -5.96
C SER A 531 24.25 19.15 -4.74
N PHE A 532 24.60 19.59 -3.53
CA PHE A 532 23.82 19.32 -2.31
C PHE A 532 23.18 20.58 -1.74
N SER A 533 22.19 20.39 -0.87
CA SER A 533 21.63 21.42 0.00
C SER A 533 21.30 20.82 1.37
N LEU A 534 21.53 21.56 2.44
CA LEU A 534 21.28 21.16 3.82
C LEU A 534 20.35 22.17 4.49
N ILE A 535 19.26 21.69 5.08
CA ILE A 535 18.32 22.51 5.85
C ILE A 535 18.20 21.94 7.26
N MET A 536 18.33 22.79 8.27
CA MET A 536 17.94 22.47 9.65
C MET A 536 16.64 23.19 10.00
N HIS A 537 15.63 22.46 10.45
CA HIS A 537 14.36 23.04 10.88
C HIS A 537 13.75 22.36 12.10
N HIS A 538 12.82 23.04 12.74
CA HIS A 538 11.92 22.52 13.77
C HIS A 538 10.48 22.81 13.32
N GLU A 539 9.66 21.78 13.30
CA GLU A 539 8.22 21.91 13.06
C GLU A 539 7.50 21.86 14.40
N ALA A 540 6.93 22.98 14.82
CA ALA A 540 6.09 23.05 16.03
C ALA A 540 4.65 22.62 15.71
N SER A 541 4.19 22.87 14.49
CA SER A 541 2.94 22.37 13.90
C SER A 541 3.02 22.44 12.37
N PRO A 542 2.07 21.84 11.61
CA PRO A 542 2.08 21.89 10.14
C PRO A 542 2.08 23.30 9.53
N THR A 543 1.64 24.32 10.28
CA THR A 543 1.64 25.73 9.84
C THR A 543 2.68 26.59 10.56
N ASP A 544 3.52 25.99 11.42
CA ASP A 544 4.49 26.70 12.25
C ASP A 544 5.85 25.99 12.20
N ILE A 545 6.68 26.43 11.26
CA ILE A 545 7.99 25.87 10.96
C ILE A 545 9.05 26.95 11.15
N HIS A 546 10.08 26.64 11.92
CA HIS A 546 11.25 27.48 12.11
C HIS A 546 12.47 26.81 11.49
N TRP A 547 13.25 27.56 10.70
CA TRP A 547 14.51 27.07 10.13
C TRP A 547 15.70 27.81 10.73
N TYR A 548 16.72 27.03 11.06
CA TYR A 548 17.88 27.46 11.84
C TYR A 548 19.14 27.49 10.98
N TRP A 549 19.16 26.72 9.89
CA TRP A 549 20.29 26.68 8.98
C TRP A 549 19.82 26.35 7.56
N VAL A 550 20.29 27.11 6.59
CA VAL A 550 20.03 26.89 5.17
C VAL A 550 21.37 26.98 4.45
N VAL A 551 21.79 25.88 3.84
CA VAL A 551 23.04 25.76 3.09
C VAL A 551 22.71 25.22 1.70
N TYR A 552 23.19 25.86 0.65
CA TYR A 552 22.95 25.44 -0.74
C TYR A 552 24.18 25.68 -1.60
N ASP A 553 24.12 25.23 -2.86
CA ASP A 553 25.26 25.20 -3.79
C ASP A 553 26.48 24.45 -3.24
N ILE A 554 26.25 23.42 -2.41
CA ILE A 554 27.33 22.57 -1.91
C ILE A 554 27.84 21.71 -3.07
N PRO A 555 29.14 21.74 -3.42
CA PRO A 555 29.66 20.97 -4.55
C PRO A 555 29.50 19.45 -4.38
N PRO A 556 29.31 18.69 -5.48
CA PRO A 556 28.99 17.27 -5.43
C PRO A 556 30.14 16.40 -4.89
N GLU A 557 31.37 16.90 -4.88
CA GLU A 557 32.54 16.25 -4.27
C GLU A 557 32.64 16.47 -2.75
N THR A 558 31.80 17.34 -2.18
CA THR A 558 31.75 17.56 -0.73
C THR A 558 31.04 16.40 -0.07
N ASP A 559 31.63 15.84 0.99
CA ASP A 559 31.08 14.73 1.77
C ASP A 559 30.82 15.10 3.23
N SER A 560 31.12 16.34 3.63
CA SER A 560 30.97 16.80 5.01
C SER A 560 30.99 18.32 5.15
N ILE A 561 30.34 18.81 6.20
CA ILE A 561 30.51 20.17 6.73
C ILE A 561 31.07 20.04 8.15
N PRO A 562 32.34 20.44 8.39
CA PRO A 562 32.91 20.38 9.73
C PRO A 562 32.24 21.39 10.66
N LYS A 563 32.45 21.24 11.96
CA LYS A 563 31.99 22.19 12.97
C LYS A 563 32.47 23.61 12.64
N ASN A 564 31.55 24.56 12.57
CA ASN A 564 31.77 25.94 12.12
C ASN A 564 32.46 26.05 10.75
N GLY A 565 32.25 25.05 9.90
CA GLY A 565 32.87 24.94 8.59
C GLY A 565 32.44 26.05 7.64
N THR A 566 33.40 26.52 6.85
CA THR A 566 33.20 27.37 5.68
C THR A 566 33.69 26.64 4.44
N GLY A 567 33.05 26.86 3.30
CA GLY A 567 33.44 26.21 2.06
C GLY A 567 32.79 26.84 0.84
N PRO A 568 32.91 26.21 -0.33
CA PRO A 568 32.37 26.70 -1.60
C PRO A 568 30.84 26.50 -1.69
N TRP A 569 30.11 26.85 -0.63
CA TRP A 569 28.65 26.82 -0.54
C TRP A 569 28.12 28.17 -0.06
N THR A 570 26.82 28.38 -0.22
CA THR A 570 26.15 29.63 0.15
C THR A 570 25.21 29.40 1.33
N LEU A 571 25.10 30.40 2.21
CA LEU A 571 24.15 30.40 3.33
C LEU A 571 22.89 31.20 2.97
N GLY A 572 21.72 30.59 3.17
CA GLY A 572 20.43 31.28 3.16
C GLY A 572 20.10 31.89 4.53
N ASN A 573 19.02 32.64 4.61
CA ASN A 573 18.58 33.23 5.87
C ASN A 573 18.00 32.18 6.86
N ASN A 574 17.98 32.52 8.14
CA ASN A 574 17.25 31.76 9.17
C ASN A 574 15.97 32.50 9.62
N SER A 575 14.99 31.78 10.18
CA SER A 575 13.74 32.39 10.65
C SER A 575 13.83 33.04 12.03
N VAL A 576 14.97 32.94 12.72
CA VAL A 576 15.14 33.41 14.10
C VAL A 576 15.52 34.89 14.13
N ASN A 577 16.51 35.28 13.33
CA ASN A 577 16.99 36.67 13.23
C ASN A 577 17.02 37.21 11.79
N GLY A 578 16.68 36.40 10.79
CA GLY A 578 16.65 36.81 9.38
C GLY A 578 18.02 36.94 8.72
N LEU A 579 19.11 36.56 9.39
CA LEU A 579 20.48 36.66 8.87
C LEU A 579 20.90 35.38 8.15
N THR A 580 21.88 35.52 7.24
CA THR A 580 22.47 34.41 6.48
C THR A 580 23.53 33.67 7.30
N GLU A 581 23.08 33.05 8.37
CA GLU A 581 23.93 32.34 9.33
C GLU A 581 23.17 31.20 10.01
N TYR A 582 23.91 30.35 10.71
CA TYR A 582 23.35 29.39 11.66
C TYR A 582 22.76 30.12 12.86
N ALA A 583 21.48 29.89 13.16
CA ALA A 583 20.86 30.28 14.41
C ALA A 583 20.83 29.08 15.37
N PRO A 584 21.50 29.14 16.53
CA PRO A 584 21.50 28.02 17.47
C PRO A 584 20.12 27.83 18.13
N PRO A 585 19.64 26.59 18.33
CA PRO A 585 18.48 26.27 19.14
C PRO A 585 18.45 27.02 20.49
N CYS A 586 17.34 27.73 20.77
CA CYS A 586 17.18 28.53 21.98
C CYS A 586 15.75 28.54 22.58
N SER A 587 14.90 27.60 22.16
CA SER A 587 13.50 27.53 22.60
C SER A 587 13.38 27.34 24.13
N GLN A 588 12.50 28.11 24.77
CA GLN A 588 12.15 28.05 26.20
C GLN A 588 10.80 27.36 26.48
N GLY A 589 10.10 26.90 25.44
CA GLY A 589 8.80 26.24 25.58
C GLY A 589 8.90 24.86 26.26
N PRO A 590 7.80 24.35 26.84
CA PRO A 590 7.83 23.07 27.56
C PRO A 590 8.18 21.89 26.65
N GLY A 591 8.93 20.94 27.22
CA GLY A 591 9.30 19.68 26.61
C GLY A 591 10.43 19.78 25.57
N PRO A 592 11.02 18.62 25.19
CA PRO A 592 12.05 18.57 24.16
C PRO A 592 11.51 19.02 22.80
N LYS A 593 12.33 19.74 22.05
CA LYS A 593 12.07 20.10 20.64
C LYS A 593 12.94 19.25 19.73
N THR A 594 12.37 18.76 18.65
CA THR A 594 13.08 17.99 17.62
C THR A 594 13.56 18.92 16.52
N TYR A 595 14.85 18.91 16.25
CA TYR A 595 15.47 19.61 15.14
C TYR A 595 15.91 18.59 14.09
N VAL A 596 15.46 18.78 12.86
CA VAL A 596 15.69 17.88 11.74
C VAL A 596 16.66 18.54 10.76
N TYR A 597 17.79 17.89 10.54
CA TYR A 597 18.71 18.20 9.45
C TYR A 597 18.32 17.35 8.24
N THR A 598 18.07 17.97 7.10
CA THR A 598 17.77 17.27 5.84
C THR A 598 18.80 17.65 4.80
N LEU A 599 19.53 16.65 4.30
CA LEU A 599 20.45 16.77 3.17
C LEU A 599 19.73 16.31 1.90
N TYR A 600 19.81 17.12 0.85
CA TYR A 600 19.27 16.81 -0.47
C TYR A 600 20.41 16.65 -1.47
N ALA A 601 20.42 15.55 -2.21
CA ALA A 601 21.28 15.36 -3.38
C ALA A 601 20.51 15.80 -4.63
N LEU A 602 21.07 16.72 -5.40
CA LEU A 602 20.38 17.39 -6.51
C LEU A 602 21.04 17.08 -7.85
N SER A 603 20.23 16.92 -8.88
CA SER A 603 20.66 16.72 -10.27
C SER A 603 21.23 17.97 -10.94
N ALA A 604 21.03 19.15 -10.34
CA ALA A 604 21.61 20.43 -10.73
C ALA A 604 21.63 21.37 -9.51
N ALA A 605 22.41 22.45 -9.57
CA ALA A 605 22.35 23.51 -8.56
C ALA A 605 20.95 24.17 -8.56
N PRO A 606 20.36 24.47 -7.39
CA PRO A 606 19.04 25.07 -7.30
C PRO A 606 19.06 26.49 -7.88
N ASN A 607 18.08 26.80 -8.73
CA ASN A 607 17.97 28.13 -9.32
C ASN A 607 17.28 29.10 -8.36
N VAL A 608 18.08 29.75 -7.50
CA VAL A 608 17.62 30.74 -6.53
C VAL A 608 18.06 32.16 -6.89
N THR A 609 17.53 33.16 -6.19
CA THR A 609 17.96 34.56 -6.34
C THR A 609 19.43 34.74 -5.97
N ALA A 610 20.10 35.69 -6.63
CA ALA A 610 21.50 36.01 -6.38
C ALA A 610 21.76 36.71 -5.03
N ASP A 611 20.72 37.17 -4.34
CA ASP A 611 20.81 37.74 -2.99
C ASP A 611 20.52 36.65 -1.94
N PRO A 612 21.55 36.14 -1.22
CA PRO A 612 21.36 35.05 -0.27
C PRO A 612 20.44 35.41 0.91
N SER A 613 20.28 36.70 1.24
CA SER A 613 19.41 37.16 2.32
C SER A 613 17.92 36.91 2.03
N LEU A 614 17.58 36.71 0.76
CA LEU A 614 16.22 36.40 0.29
C LEU A 614 15.98 34.91 0.11
N VAL A 615 17.02 34.06 0.21
CA VAL A 615 16.90 32.61 0.11
C VAL A 615 16.58 32.05 1.49
N ASN A 616 15.32 31.69 1.70
CA ASN A 616 14.82 31.01 2.90
C ASN A 616 14.52 29.52 2.63
N ARG A 617 14.14 28.77 3.67
CA ARG A 617 13.75 27.35 3.57
C ARG A 617 12.79 27.10 2.41
N ASP A 618 11.67 27.82 2.36
CA ASP A 618 10.58 27.50 1.43
C ASP A 618 10.95 27.85 -0.02
N SER A 619 11.65 28.96 -0.23
CA SER A 619 12.16 29.34 -1.55
C SER A 619 13.19 28.35 -2.08
N LEU A 620 14.05 27.81 -1.20
CA LEU A 620 15.02 26.79 -1.57
C LEU A 620 14.32 25.46 -1.86
N LEU A 621 13.37 25.03 -1.03
CA LEU A 621 12.57 23.81 -1.29
C LEU A 621 11.84 23.90 -2.63
N ALA A 622 11.24 25.06 -2.94
CA ALA A 622 10.59 25.31 -4.22
C ALA A 622 11.59 25.23 -5.39
N ALA A 623 12.79 25.81 -5.24
CA ALA A 623 13.83 25.78 -6.28
C ALA A 623 14.46 24.39 -6.48
N MET A 624 14.42 23.52 -5.47
CA MET A 624 14.89 22.13 -5.55
C MET A 624 13.83 21.19 -6.14
N ASN A 625 12.56 21.61 -6.25
CA ASN A 625 11.50 20.76 -6.77
C ASN A 625 11.83 20.26 -8.19
N GLY A 626 11.71 18.95 -8.42
CA GLY A 626 12.10 18.30 -9.66
C GLY A 626 13.62 18.12 -9.87
N LEU A 627 14.48 18.62 -8.98
CA LEU A 627 15.93 18.41 -9.01
C LEU A 627 16.40 17.33 -8.04
N ILE A 628 15.63 17.00 -7.00
CA ILE A 628 16.00 16.05 -5.94
C ILE A 628 16.15 14.64 -6.50
N LEU A 629 17.35 14.07 -6.33
CA LEU A 629 17.68 12.69 -6.67
C LEU A 629 17.52 11.74 -5.49
N ASP A 630 17.89 12.21 -4.29
CA ASP A 630 17.77 11.48 -3.03
C ASP A 630 17.82 12.48 -1.86
N SER A 631 17.38 12.07 -0.67
CA SER A 631 17.46 12.89 0.54
C SER A 631 17.71 12.04 1.78
N ALA A 632 18.37 12.61 2.78
CA ALA A 632 18.69 11.95 4.04
C ALA A 632 18.44 12.88 5.22
N THR A 633 17.96 12.33 6.33
CA THR A 633 17.66 13.09 7.55
C THR A 633 18.52 12.67 8.73
N LEU A 634 18.80 13.61 9.62
CA LEU A 634 19.35 13.41 10.94
C LEU A 634 18.54 14.25 11.93
N SER A 635 17.84 13.60 12.86
CA SER A 635 16.99 14.23 13.85
C SER A 635 17.66 14.22 15.22
N VAL A 636 17.55 15.33 15.95
CA VAL A 636 18.09 15.47 17.31
C VAL A 636 17.12 16.24 18.20
N THR A 637 17.13 15.96 19.50
CA THR A 637 16.26 16.63 20.47
C THR A 637 17.03 17.51 21.43
N TYR A 638 16.46 18.66 21.80
CA TYR A 638 16.98 19.49 22.89
C TYR A 638 15.83 20.03 23.73
N SER A 639 15.99 19.96 25.05
CA SER A 639 15.08 20.60 26.02
C SER A 639 15.91 21.57 26.84
N ARG A 640 15.39 22.78 27.00
CA ARG A 640 15.96 23.82 27.87
C ARG A 640 15.25 23.84 29.21
#